data_AF-A0A3A4UH48-F1
#
_entry.id   AF-A0A3A4UH48-F1
#
_cell.length_a   1.000
_cell.length_b   1.000
_cell.length_c   1.000
_cell.angle_alpha   90.00
_cell.angle_beta   90.00
_cell.angle_gamma   90.00
#
_symmetry.space_group_name_H-M   'P 1'
#
loop_
_entity.id
_entity.type
_entity.pdbx_description
1 polymer ?
#
loop_
_entity_poly.entity_id
_entity_poly.type
_entity_poly.pdbx_seq_one_letter_code
_entity_poly.pdbx_strand_id
1 'polypeptide(L)'
;MAAHLGIAVLVVLYFTPAPALGLGQGPPAVVWATGAAEGPLLAGASKVNITPYTEPGATSGPRTSSPASDPISNPVSNDDPDWTGPVTLSGVWGEIYGDANGNGRYDEGEAFTDDPASTAADPGSAGRWDGIYLAGYDADRVATGVVDPLWVRTIVLRNSPAGGGETGGSPGAGDSNAGQPGLTVAWATLDLIGVNSTRLPRVRAYLAEIAPGLDVDVILLTATHTHQGPDTVGLWGPTLFETGRWELYLDYVDRKVAESIALAAARLTEVEVTYGMVDPAGYPDLSGLQGRMGNRTPVFFDEELRVMGLAGRAAGTQVATLVNWGAHVESFPRESSLISSDAVDAMRLAIEEELGGVAVFTPADTGAVVLRKDNPVTLGTEGLERTRAIGRLLAEGALAALRAGSPDPGATFLEMRSKDIYIPLTNQSFRLGGILGIIDVPLYVADRWQAGSFLGSSVKTTMYAFRLGEGTFTTVPGELFPEINFGVDRHHREDMADVTTGRPFEPSIRDAQPGTYKFLIGYTQDLLGYVVPAYDYRIYGLPFVSGVGLGALMGEVPDPNAAVPPDPSRPDALYKEHYHEITSASSYLGPAVATTAAGLWGQDLTRDPSYREWLGSRSALFLLPNPFAHLHLDFEDPWVEHQ
;
A
#
# COMPACT_ATOMS: atom_id res chain seq x y z
N MET A 1 -42.79 -26.23 40.34
CA MET A 1 -42.25 -27.21 39.38
C MET A 1 -42.94 -26.99 38.05
N ALA A 2 -42.15 -26.96 36.98
CA ALA A 2 -42.48 -26.55 35.60
C ALA A 2 -42.71 -25.04 35.38
N ALA A 3 -41.68 -24.36 34.84
CA ALA A 3 -41.81 -23.08 34.16
C ALA A 3 -41.01 -23.18 32.85
N HIS A 4 -41.73 -23.19 31.72
CA HIS A 4 -41.17 -23.02 30.39
C HIS A 4 -40.82 -21.54 30.20
N LEU A 5 -39.56 -21.22 29.88
CA LEU A 5 -39.22 -19.98 29.19
C LEU A 5 -38.86 -20.33 27.75
N GLY A 6 -39.81 -20.15 26.84
CA GLY A 6 -39.53 -20.08 25.42
C GLY A 6 -39.08 -18.67 25.07
N ILE A 7 -37.86 -18.53 24.55
CA ILE A 7 -37.41 -17.30 23.91
C ILE A 7 -37.88 -17.39 22.45
N ALA A 8 -38.95 -16.66 22.13
CA ALA A 8 -39.33 -16.41 20.74
C ALA A 8 -38.42 -15.31 20.18
N VAL A 9 -37.51 -15.68 19.28
CA VAL A 9 -36.77 -14.71 18.47
C VAL A 9 -37.75 -14.16 17.44
N LEU A 10 -38.27 -12.97 17.69
CA LEU A 10 -39.07 -12.21 16.72
C LEU A 10 -38.11 -11.62 15.68
N VAL A 11 -37.87 -12.35 14.59
CA VAL A 11 -37.22 -11.78 13.40
C VAL A 11 -38.25 -10.91 12.69
N VAL A 12 -38.24 -9.61 12.98
CA VAL A 12 -39.04 -8.63 12.22
C VAL A 12 -38.28 -8.34 10.93
N LEU A 13 -38.57 -9.10 9.87
CA LEU A 13 -38.16 -8.78 8.50
C LEU A 13 -39.03 -7.62 7.98
N TYR A 14 -38.52 -6.39 8.05
CA TYR A 14 -39.08 -5.28 7.28
C TYR A 14 -38.71 -5.47 5.81
N PHE A 15 -39.62 -6.04 5.03
CA PHE A 15 -39.59 -5.91 3.57
C PHE A 15 -40.17 -4.55 3.19
N THR A 16 -39.35 -3.51 3.23
CA THR A 16 -39.63 -2.26 2.50
C THR A 16 -39.03 -2.36 1.11
N PRO A 17 -39.77 -2.00 0.04
CA PRO A 17 -39.22 -1.99 -1.31
C PRO A 17 -38.00 -1.06 -1.38
N ALA A 18 -36.96 -1.53 -2.08
CA ALA A 18 -35.63 -0.94 -2.22
C ALA A 18 -35.54 0.58 -2.55
N PRO A 19 -36.54 1.28 -3.14
CA PRO A 19 -36.38 2.71 -3.43
C PRO A 19 -36.61 3.64 -2.22
N ALA A 20 -37.16 3.15 -1.11
CA ALA A 20 -37.61 4.02 0.00
C ALA A 20 -36.57 4.26 1.12
N LEU A 21 -35.37 3.66 1.03
CA LEU A 21 -34.36 3.65 2.12
C LEU A 21 -33.13 4.54 1.88
N GLY A 22 -33.09 5.37 0.84
CA GLY A 22 -31.94 6.25 0.61
C GLY A 22 -30.62 5.49 0.44
N LEU A 23 -30.68 4.28 -0.13
CA LEU A 23 -29.53 3.55 -0.66
C LEU A 23 -29.02 4.30 -1.89
N GLY A 24 -28.27 5.39 -1.69
CA GLY A 24 -27.88 6.24 -2.81
C GLY A 24 -27.06 7.49 -2.47
N GLN A 25 -26.62 7.66 -1.23
CA GLN A 25 -25.63 8.69 -0.91
C GLN A 25 -24.60 8.00 0.00
N GLY A 26 -23.48 7.58 -0.59
CA GLY A 26 -22.26 7.41 0.20
C GLY A 26 -21.90 8.76 0.85
N PRO A 27 -20.94 8.81 1.80
CA PRO A 27 -20.42 10.09 2.23
C PRO A 27 -20.07 10.91 0.96
N PRO A 28 -20.49 12.19 0.88
CA PRO A 28 -20.18 13.01 -0.27
C PRO A 28 -18.69 12.95 -0.51
N ALA A 29 -18.26 12.91 -1.77
CA ALA A 29 -16.86 13.11 -2.09
C ALA A 29 -16.41 14.37 -1.35
N VAL A 30 -15.44 14.27 -0.45
CA VAL A 30 -14.98 15.44 0.29
C VAL A 30 -14.16 16.23 -0.70
N VAL A 31 -14.76 17.28 -1.25
CA VAL A 31 -14.10 18.18 -2.19
C VAL A 31 -13.44 19.28 -1.38
N TRP A 32 -12.11 19.21 -1.28
CA TRP A 32 -11.29 20.31 -0.82
C TRP A 32 -10.95 21.16 -2.05
N ALA A 33 -11.85 22.07 -2.40
CA ALA A 33 -11.63 23.08 -3.42
C ALA A 33 -11.59 24.46 -2.73
N THR A 34 -10.41 24.91 -2.33
CA THR A 34 -10.24 26.25 -1.76
C THR A 34 -10.14 27.30 -2.89
N GLY A 35 -11.27 27.89 -3.27
CA GLY A 35 -11.34 28.97 -4.26
C GLY A 35 -10.88 30.36 -3.76
N ALA A 36 -9.94 30.44 -2.81
CA ALA A 36 -9.48 31.72 -2.24
C ALA A 36 -8.08 32.09 -2.78
N ALA A 37 -7.84 33.40 -2.91
CA ALA A 37 -6.69 34.02 -3.56
C ALA A 37 -5.35 33.30 -3.30
N GLU A 38 -4.58 33.15 -4.38
CA GLU A 38 -3.38 32.32 -4.52
C GLU A 38 -2.21 32.83 -3.66
N GLY A 39 -1.91 32.13 -2.56
CA GLY A 39 -0.59 32.21 -1.95
C GLY A 39 0.39 31.24 -2.63
N PRO A 40 1.70 31.34 -2.33
CA PRO A 40 2.68 30.43 -2.89
C PRO A 40 2.45 29.00 -2.36
N LEU A 41 2.69 28.00 -3.21
CA LEU A 41 2.78 26.61 -2.78
C LEU A 41 4.00 26.45 -1.87
N LEU A 42 3.78 25.95 -0.66
CA LEU A 42 4.83 25.56 0.25
C LEU A 42 5.03 24.05 0.17
N ALA A 43 6.29 23.62 0.17
CA ALA A 43 6.64 22.23 0.37
C ALA A 43 7.79 22.08 1.37
N GLY A 44 7.74 21.00 2.14
CA GLY A 44 8.79 20.61 3.06
C GLY A 44 8.98 19.10 2.98
N ALA A 45 10.18 18.62 3.24
CA ALA A 45 10.48 17.21 3.16
C ALA A 45 11.42 16.73 4.28
N SER A 46 11.28 15.45 4.61
CA SER A 46 12.08 14.76 5.62
C SER A 46 12.22 13.28 5.27
N LYS A 47 13.21 12.65 5.91
CA LYS A 47 13.37 11.21 5.95
C LYS A 47 13.75 10.81 7.37
N VAL A 48 13.12 9.77 7.89
CA VAL A 48 13.36 9.21 9.23
C VAL A 48 13.57 7.71 9.10
N ASN A 49 14.61 7.21 9.77
CA ASN A 49 14.98 5.80 9.75
C ASN A 49 13.99 5.01 10.63
N ILE A 50 13.41 3.93 10.10
CA ILE A 50 12.48 3.06 10.83
C ILE A 50 13.09 1.68 11.13
N THR A 51 14.42 1.55 11.03
CA THR A 51 15.18 0.32 11.27
C THR A 51 16.00 0.46 12.55
N PRO A 52 15.50 0.03 13.72
CA PRO A 52 16.24 0.08 14.98
C PRO A 52 17.24 -1.09 15.07
N TYR A 53 18.26 -1.04 14.23
CA TYR A 53 19.29 -2.07 14.10
C TYR A 53 20.53 -1.76 14.94
N THR A 54 21.07 -2.74 15.65
CA THR A 54 22.34 -2.61 16.37
C THR A 54 23.35 -3.58 15.77
N GLU A 55 24.47 -3.08 15.22
CA GLU A 55 25.49 -3.95 14.64
C GLU A 55 26.03 -4.95 15.68
N PRO A 56 26.01 -6.26 15.39
CA PRO A 56 26.60 -7.25 16.28
C PRO A 56 28.11 -7.00 16.43
N GLY A 57 28.60 -7.03 17.67
CA GLY A 57 30.03 -6.93 17.95
C GLY A 57 30.81 -8.05 17.24
N ALA A 58 32.10 -7.83 16.94
CA ALA A 58 32.94 -8.73 16.12
C ALA A 58 33.11 -10.19 16.63
N THR A 59 32.47 -10.57 17.74
CA THR A 59 32.59 -11.87 18.43
C THR A 59 31.30 -12.72 18.43
N SER A 60 30.19 -12.24 17.84
CA SER A 60 28.91 -12.97 17.79
C SER A 60 28.69 -13.66 16.44
N GLY A 61 28.87 -14.99 16.41
CA GLY A 61 28.29 -15.88 15.38
C GLY A 61 28.80 -15.74 13.94
N PRO A 62 28.45 -16.68 13.03
CA PRO A 62 28.94 -16.65 11.66
C PRO A 62 28.31 -15.47 10.92
N ARG A 63 29.13 -14.49 10.53
CA ARG A 63 28.75 -13.49 9.54
C ARG A 63 28.30 -14.24 8.29
N THR A 64 27.04 -14.10 7.87
CA THR A 64 26.70 -14.35 6.47
C THR A 64 27.44 -13.27 5.68
N SER A 65 28.63 -13.63 5.19
CA SER A 65 29.53 -12.72 4.51
C SER A 65 28.82 -12.11 3.30
N SER A 66 28.47 -10.83 3.39
CA SER A 66 28.45 -9.99 2.19
C SER A 66 29.87 -9.97 1.62
N PRO A 67 30.08 -10.17 0.31
CA PRO A 67 31.41 -10.18 -0.28
C PRO A 67 32.15 -8.87 0.07
N ALA A 68 33.36 -9.03 0.59
CA ALA A 68 34.14 -8.04 1.33
C ALA A 68 34.73 -6.88 0.49
N SER A 69 34.08 -6.46 -0.59
CA SER A 69 34.65 -5.49 -1.55
C SER A 69 33.78 -4.29 -1.91
N ASP A 70 32.65 -4.06 -1.23
CA ASP A 70 31.73 -2.98 -1.63
C ASP A 70 31.86 -1.73 -0.73
N PRO A 71 32.16 -0.52 -1.25
CA PRO A 71 32.45 0.68 -0.44
C PRO A 71 31.22 1.52 -0.06
N ILE A 72 29.99 1.02 -0.23
CA ILE A 72 28.76 1.69 0.24
C ILE A 72 28.29 0.99 1.52
N SER A 73 28.33 1.78 2.61
CA SER A 73 28.28 1.46 4.04
C SER A 73 27.63 0.14 4.45
N ASN A 74 28.34 -0.63 5.27
CA ASN A 74 27.72 -1.56 6.23
C ASN A 74 26.58 -0.83 6.97
N PRO A 75 25.49 -1.54 7.35
CA PRO A 75 24.39 -0.93 8.09
C PRO A 75 24.93 -0.24 9.35
N VAL A 76 24.84 1.09 9.42
CA VAL A 76 25.24 1.81 10.62
C VAL A 76 24.21 1.52 11.71
N SER A 77 24.68 1.18 12.92
CA SER A 77 23.79 1.03 14.07
C SER A 77 22.88 2.25 14.23
N ASN A 78 21.59 2.01 14.38
CA ASN A 78 20.58 2.99 14.68
C ASN A 78 20.05 2.74 16.09
N ASP A 79 20.82 3.19 17.08
CA ASP A 79 20.44 3.16 18.49
C ASP A 79 19.41 4.27 18.77
N ASP A 80 18.28 4.20 18.08
CA ASP A 80 17.19 5.17 18.20
C ASP A 80 16.61 5.10 19.62
N PRO A 81 16.65 6.18 20.41
CA PRO A 81 16.20 6.16 21.79
C PRO A 81 14.69 5.92 21.94
N ASP A 82 13.90 6.09 20.88
CA ASP A 82 12.47 5.75 20.90
C ASP A 82 12.22 4.25 20.72
N TRP A 83 13.20 3.47 20.25
CA TRP A 83 13.11 2.02 20.24
C TRP A 83 13.43 1.48 21.63
N THR A 84 12.44 0.86 22.26
CA THR A 84 12.56 0.27 23.60
C THR A 84 12.46 -1.25 23.61
N GLY A 85 12.22 -1.86 22.43
CA GLY A 85 12.10 -3.30 22.28
C GLY A 85 13.44 -4.03 22.25
N PRO A 86 13.41 -5.36 22.32
CA PRO A 86 14.60 -6.19 22.31
C PRO A 86 15.30 -6.18 20.94
N VAL A 87 16.58 -6.55 20.95
CA VAL A 87 17.40 -6.77 19.76
C VAL A 87 17.98 -8.18 19.81
N THR A 88 17.83 -8.92 18.72
CA THR A 88 18.33 -10.28 18.57
C THR A 88 19.86 -10.32 18.52
N LEU A 89 20.45 -11.52 18.60
CA LEU A 89 21.90 -11.71 18.45
C LEU A 89 22.43 -11.28 17.07
N SER A 90 21.59 -11.27 16.04
CA SER A 90 21.94 -10.81 14.70
C SER A 90 21.90 -9.29 14.55
N GLY A 91 21.47 -8.57 15.59
CA GLY A 91 21.36 -7.11 15.58
C GLY A 91 20.01 -6.59 15.07
N VAL A 92 19.19 -7.48 14.49
CA VAL A 92 17.82 -7.16 14.07
C VAL A 92 16.95 -7.02 15.33
N TRP A 93 16.06 -6.04 15.35
CA TRP A 93 15.12 -5.88 16.45
C TRP A 93 14.16 -7.08 16.51
N GLY A 94 13.93 -7.59 17.71
CA GLY A 94 13.25 -8.86 17.92
C GLY A 94 13.66 -9.47 19.26
N GLU A 95 12.80 -10.33 19.79
CA GLU A 95 13.03 -11.03 21.04
C GLU A 95 14.26 -11.93 20.98
N ILE A 96 14.95 -12.03 22.11
CA ILE A 96 16.15 -12.83 22.22
C ILE A 96 15.77 -14.30 22.20
N TYR A 97 16.36 -15.07 21.30
CA TYR A 97 16.21 -16.52 21.21
C TYR A 97 17.55 -17.25 21.31
N GLY A 98 17.48 -18.53 21.67
CA GLY A 98 18.60 -19.46 21.65
C GLY A 98 18.68 -20.19 20.33
N ASP A 99 19.70 -19.91 19.54
CA ASP A 99 19.98 -20.56 18.25
C ASP A 99 20.66 -21.93 18.48
N ALA A 100 19.86 -22.97 18.61
CA ALA A 100 20.31 -24.32 18.96
C ALA A 100 21.00 -25.02 17.78
N ASN A 101 20.65 -24.67 16.54
CA ASN A 101 21.19 -25.29 15.34
C ASN A 101 22.25 -24.43 14.61
N GLY A 102 22.46 -23.19 15.05
CA GLY A 102 23.48 -22.27 14.53
C GLY A 102 23.13 -21.61 13.20
N ASN A 103 21.84 -21.54 12.82
CA ASN A 103 21.41 -21.01 11.53
C ASN A 103 21.19 -19.48 11.54
N GLY A 104 21.28 -18.83 12.70
CA GLY A 104 21.17 -17.39 12.84
C GLY A 104 19.75 -16.82 12.76
N ARG A 105 18.70 -17.65 12.86
CA ARG A 105 17.28 -17.25 12.97
C ARG A 105 16.58 -18.03 14.07
N TYR A 106 15.42 -17.55 14.53
CA TYR A 106 14.57 -18.34 15.42
C TYR A 106 13.91 -19.48 14.64
N ASP A 107 13.92 -20.67 15.23
CA ASP A 107 13.16 -21.83 14.79
C ASP A 107 12.14 -22.28 15.83
N GLU A 108 11.03 -22.87 15.35
CA GLU A 108 9.98 -23.40 16.22
C GLU A 108 10.56 -24.42 17.22
N GLY A 109 10.31 -24.19 18.51
CA GLY A 109 10.76 -25.04 19.60
C GLY A 109 12.07 -24.60 20.25
N GLU A 110 12.73 -23.57 19.72
CA GLU A 110 13.86 -22.92 20.39
C GLU A 110 13.39 -22.09 21.60
N ALA A 111 14.28 -21.95 22.59
CA ALA A 111 13.98 -21.14 23.76
C ALA A 111 14.10 -19.66 23.41
N PHE A 112 13.18 -18.83 23.87
CA PHE A 112 13.25 -17.37 23.73
C PHE A 112 12.87 -16.65 25.02
N THR A 113 13.17 -15.34 25.06
CA THR A 113 12.83 -14.45 26.16
C THR A 113 11.67 -13.55 25.73
N ASP A 114 10.48 -13.90 26.22
CA ASP A 114 9.24 -13.14 26.04
C ASP A 114 9.41 -11.74 26.65
N ASP A 115 9.11 -10.72 25.86
CA ASP A 115 9.20 -9.32 26.22
C ASP A 115 7.85 -8.80 26.76
N PRO A 116 7.79 -8.36 28.03
CA PRO A 116 6.56 -7.83 28.60
C PRO A 116 5.99 -6.62 27.86
N ALA A 117 6.82 -5.83 27.17
CA ALA A 117 6.33 -4.69 26.38
C ALA A 117 5.60 -5.15 25.11
N SER A 118 6.07 -6.22 24.47
CA SER A 118 5.38 -6.88 23.35
C SER A 118 4.01 -7.42 23.79
N THR A 119 3.95 -8.18 24.89
CA THR A 119 2.68 -8.63 25.49
C THR A 119 1.73 -7.47 25.88
N ALA A 120 2.28 -6.34 26.34
CA ALA A 120 1.48 -5.17 26.68
C ALA A 120 0.92 -4.44 25.44
N ALA A 121 1.66 -4.45 24.32
CA ALA A 121 1.23 -3.89 23.05
C ALA A 121 0.18 -4.78 22.35
N ASP A 122 0.37 -6.10 22.42
CA ASP A 122 -0.56 -7.11 21.91
C ASP A 122 -0.60 -8.33 22.85
N PRO A 123 -1.74 -8.61 23.53
CA PRO A 123 -1.87 -9.81 24.36
C PRO A 123 -1.61 -11.13 23.61
N GLY A 124 -1.74 -11.16 22.27
CA GLY A 124 -1.43 -12.31 21.42
C GLY A 124 0.07 -12.64 21.32
N SER A 125 0.95 -11.74 21.76
CA SER A 125 2.39 -11.95 21.86
C SER A 125 2.81 -12.85 23.02
N ALA A 126 1.97 -12.98 24.06
CA ALA A 126 2.34 -13.71 25.27
C ALA A 126 2.70 -15.18 24.98
N GLY A 127 3.91 -15.59 25.36
CA GLY A 127 4.40 -16.94 25.15
C GLY A 127 4.65 -17.31 23.68
N ARG A 128 4.77 -16.33 22.80
CA ARG A 128 5.14 -16.48 21.39
C ARG A 128 6.41 -15.67 21.12
N TRP A 129 7.32 -16.21 20.31
CA TRP A 129 8.48 -15.43 19.88
C TRP A 129 8.05 -14.32 18.93
N ASP A 130 8.39 -13.08 19.29
CA ASP A 130 8.18 -11.92 18.44
C ASP A 130 9.49 -11.45 17.80
N GLY A 131 9.46 -11.35 16.48
CA GLY A 131 10.56 -10.83 15.69
C GLY A 131 10.12 -10.46 14.30
N ILE A 132 11.09 -10.21 13.43
CA ILE A 132 10.81 -9.66 12.12
C ILE A 132 10.72 -10.76 11.08
N TYR A 133 9.50 -11.01 10.62
CA TYR A 133 9.22 -11.80 9.43
C TYR A 133 9.22 -10.90 8.20
N LEU A 134 9.96 -11.29 7.16
CA LEU A 134 10.04 -10.59 5.87
C LEU A 134 8.82 -10.91 5.02
N ALA A 135 8.10 -9.87 4.60
CA ALA A 135 6.88 -10.02 3.85
C ALA A 135 7.06 -9.94 2.32
N GLY A 136 6.10 -10.51 1.59
CA GLY A 136 5.97 -10.39 0.13
C GLY A 136 6.20 -11.69 -0.64
N TYR A 137 7.08 -12.57 -0.14
CA TYR A 137 7.38 -13.86 -0.81
C TYR A 137 6.71 -15.06 -0.18
N ASP A 138 7.30 -15.60 0.88
CA ASP A 138 6.85 -16.81 1.58
C ASP A 138 6.65 -16.48 3.06
N ALA A 139 5.78 -17.25 3.71
CA ALA A 139 5.69 -17.29 5.17
C ALA A 139 7.01 -17.76 5.79
N ASP A 140 7.20 -17.44 7.07
CA ASP A 140 8.32 -17.90 7.88
C ASP A 140 9.72 -17.49 7.37
N ARG A 141 9.83 -16.29 6.81
CA ARG A 141 11.14 -15.69 6.44
C ARG A 141 11.64 -14.77 7.55
N VAL A 142 12.34 -15.31 8.54
CA VAL A 142 12.89 -14.49 9.64
C VAL A 142 14.09 -13.65 9.18
N ALA A 143 14.09 -12.36 9.51
CA ALA A 143 15.18 -11.45 9.24
C ALA A 143 16.40 -11.75 10.11
N THR A 144 17.58 -11.80 9.50
CA THR A 144 18.86 -12.14 10.17
C THR A 144 19.92 -11.06 10.02
N GLY A 145 19.56 -9.89 9.47
CA GLY A 145 20.45 -8.75 9.34
C GLY A 145 19.83 -7.63 8.52
N VAL A 146 20.61 -6.58 8.30
CA VAL A 146 20.23 -5.40 7.51
C VAL A 146 21.31 -5.16 6.45
N VAL A 147 20.93 -4.84 5.22
CA VAL A 147 21.85 -4.39 4.17
C VAL A 147 21.82 -2.86 4.09
N ASP A 148 20.62 -2.32 4.01
CA ASP A 148 20.35 -0.90 4.00
C ASP A 148 19.08 -0.63 4.83
N PRO A 149 19.00 0.52 5.52
CA PRO A 149 17.89 0.82 6.39
C PRO A 149 16.60 1.05 5.60
N LEU A 150 15.48 0.77 6.25
CA LEU A 150 14.14 1.16 5.86
C LEU A 150 13.84 2.55 6.39
N TRP A 151 13.05 3.31 5.64
CA TRP A 151 12.72 4.69 6.00
C TRP A 151 11.23 4.97 5.88
N VAL A 152 10.79 5.98 6.61
CA VAL A 152 9.68 6.83 6.16
C VAL A 152 10.27 8.07 5.52
N ARG A 153 9.80 8.43 4.32
CA ARG A 153 10.15 9.66 3.62
C ARG A 153 8.88 10.47 3.37
N THR A 154 8.85 11.71 3.85
CA THR A 154 7.63 12.52 3.85
C THR A 154 7.80 13.78 3.02
N ILE A 155 6.79 14.08 2.21
CA ILE A 155 6.57 15.39 1.57
C ILE A 155 5.34 16.01 2.24
N VAL A 156 5.47 17.21 2.79
CA VAL A 156 4.34 18.02 3.22
C VAL A 156 4.12 19.11 2.19
N LEU A 157 2.92 19.16 1.63
CA LEU A 157 2.45 20.21 0.74
C LEU A 157 1.45 21.07 1.51
N ARG A 158 1.63 22.39 1.45
CA ARG A 158 0.68 23.34 2.04
C ARG A 158 0.38 24.45 1.05
N ASN A 159 -0.90 24.68 0.81
CA ASN A 159 -1.31 25.92 0.18
C ASN A 159 -1.45 27.01 1.26
N SER A 160 -0.78 28.14 1.09
CA SER A 160 -0.95 29.29 1.99
C SER A 160 -2.11 30.16 1.49
N PRO A 161 -3.11 30.53 2.31
CA PRO A 161 -4.09 31.53 1.88
C PRO A 161 -3.39 32.87 1.59
N ALA A 162 -3.71 33.52 0.47
CA ALA A 162 -3.14 34.83 0.17
C ALA A 162 -3.48 35.84 1.28
N GLY A 163 -2.43 36.43 1.88
CA GLY A 163 -2.56 37.53 2.84
C GLY A 163 -2.47 37.17 4.33
N GLY A 164 -2.26 35.90 4.69
CA GLY A 164 -2.08 35.49 6.09
C GLY A 164 -0.63 35.55 6.57
N GLY A 165 -0.07 36.76 6.72
CA GLY A 165 1.08 36.92 7.61
C GLY A 165 0.68 36.55 9.04
N GLU A 166 1.56 35.87 9.78
CA GLU A 166 1.38 35.52 11.20
C GLU A 166 0.86 36.73 12.01
N THR A 167 -0.45 36.81 12.20
CA THR A 167 -1.05 37.77 13.12
C THR A 167 -2.11 37.04 13.91
N GLY A 168 -1.76 36.70 15.15
CA GLY A 168 -2.65 36.11 16.15
C GLY A 168 -3.74 37.10 16.58
N GLY A 169 -4.70 37.36 15.70
CA GLY A 169 -5.89 38.15 15.98
C GLY A 169 -7.15 37.29 15.84
N SER A 170 -7.98 37.24 16.88
CA SER A 170 -9.27 36.56 16.85
C SER A 170 -10.15 37.04 15.68
N PRO A 171 -10.89 36.14 14.99
CA PRO A 171 -11.71 36.53 13.86
C PRO A 171 -12.92 37.33 14.32
N GLY A 172 -13.00 38.59 13.88
CA GLY A 172 -14.19 39.41 13.98
C GLY A 172 -15.22 38.96 12.93
N ALA A 173 -16.44 38.69 13.37
CA ALA A 173 -17.55 38.29 12.53
C ALA A 173 -17.87 39.35 11.47
N GLY A 174 -17.86 39.00 10.17
CA GLY A 174 -18.42 39.87 9.13
C GLY A 174 -18.05 39.61 7.68
N ASP A 175 -17.03 38.81 7.36
CA ASP A 175 -16.67 38.51 5.97
C ASP A 175 -16.81 37.00 5.71
N SER A 176 -17.77 36.61 4.87
CA SER A 176 -18.02 35.22 4.51
C SER A 176 -16.95 34.60 3.60
N ASN A 177 -15.94 35.38 3.18
CA ASN A 177 -14.76 34.91 2.44
C ASN A 177 -13.43 35.17 3.17
N ALA A 178 -13.43 35.71 4.39
CA ALA A 178 -12.23 35.82 5.20
C ALA A 178 -11.98 34.51 5.97
N GLY A 179 -10.91 33.80 5.63
CA GLY A 179 -10.33 32.78 6.51
C GLY A 179 -10.70 31.33 6.22
N GLN A 180 -10.72 30.90 4.96
CA GLN A 180 -10.61 29.46 4.69
C GLN A 180 -9.18 29.00 5.03
N PRO A 181 -8.98 28.01 5.91
CA PRO A 181 -7.66 27.48 6.21
C PRO A 181 -7.04 26.87 4.95
N GLY A 182 -5.73 27.04 4.78
CA GLY A 182 -5.00 26.43 3.68
C GLY A 182 -4.94 24.91 3.84
N LEU A 183 -5.07 24.16 2.74
CA LEU A 183 -4.98 22.70 2.74
C LEU A 183 -3.53 22.26 3.00
N THR A 184 -3.33 21.43 4.03
CA THR A 184 -2.06 20.79 4.37
C THR A 184 -2.17 19.27 4.16
N VAL A 185 -1.36 18.75 3.25
CA VAL A 185 -1.27 17.32 2.95
C VAL A 185 0.11 16.82 3.32
N ALA A 186 0.18 15.83 4.20
CA ALA A 186 1.40 15.10 4.50
C ALA A 186 1.37 13.75 3.78
N TRP A 187 2.34 13.52 2.90
CA TRP A 187 2.49 12.29 2.16
C TRP A 187 3.71 11.54 2.65
N ALA A 188 3.50 10.50 3.45
CA ALA A 188 4.53 9.65 4.01
C ALA A 188 4.61 8.33 3.23
N THR A 189 5.77 8.08 2.61
CA THR A 189 6.07 6.81 1.94
C THR A 189 7.01 5.98 2.78
N LEU A 190 6.65 4.73 3.07
CA LEU A 190 7.34 3.81 3.95
C LEU A 190 7.97 2.66 3.17
N ASP A 191 9.20 2.28 3.54
CA ASP A 191 9.89 1.11 3.00
C ASP A 191 9.38 -0.17 3.66
N LEU A 192 8.16 -0.57 3.29
CA LEU A 192 7.43 -1.72 3.82
C LEU A 192 6.69 -2.46 2.69
N ILE A 193 6.19 -3.67 2.98
CA ILE A 193 5.34 -4.41 2.04
C ILE A 193 4.00 -3.70 1.78
N GLY A 194 3.45 -3.08 2.81
CA GLY A 194 2.13 -2.46 2.79
C GLY A 194 1.96 -1.61 4.03
N VAL A 195 0.96 -0.74 4.01
CA VAL A 195 0.52 0.03 5.17
C VAL A 195 -0.99 0.03 5.16
N ASN A 196 -1.61 -0.02 6.34
CA ASN A 196 -3.06 -0.01 6.49
C ASN A 196 -3.50 1.28 7.17
N SER A 197 -4.63 1.81 6.72
CA SER A 197 -5.25 3.04 7.25
C SER A 197 -5.66 2.93 8.72
N THR A 198 -5.71 1.72 9.27
CA THR A 198 -5.89 1.41 10.70
C THR A 198 -4.86 2.10 11.60
N ARG A 199 -3.68 2.42 11.06
CA ARG A 199 -2.58 3.09 11.78
C ARG A 199 -2.79 4.60 11.91
N LEU A 200 -3.57 5.22 11.03
CA LEU A 200 -3.74 6.68 10.99
C LEU A 200 -4.16 7.32 12.33
N PRO A 201 -5.06 6.73 13.15
CA PRO A 201 -5.39 7.28 14.45
C PRO A 201 -4.18 7.38 15.40
N ARG A 202 -3.30 6.36 15.41
CA ARG A 202 -2.07 6.36 16.24
C ARG A 202 -1.08 7.41 15.73
N VAL A 203 -0.86 7.47 14.41
CA VAL A 203 -0.03 8.51 13.79
C VAL A 203 -0.53 9.92 14.13
N ARG A 204 -1.84 10.16 14.07
CA ARG A 204 -2.43 11.46 14.44
C ARG A 204 -2.27 11.78 15.93
N ALA A 205 -2.38 10.78 16.81
CA ALA A 205 -2.16 10.96 18.24
C ALA A 205 -0.70 11.36 18.52
N TYR A 206 0.28 10.65 17.95
CA TYR A 206 1.69 10.99 18.06
C TYR A 206 2.02 12.37 17.46
N LEU A 207 1.41 12.72 16.33
CA LEU A 207 1.60 14.02 15.72
C LEU A 207 1.11 15.15 16.64
N ALA A 208 -0.04 14.98 17.29
CA ALA A 208 -0.57 15.93 18.25
C ALA A 208 0.29 16.07 19.51
N GLU A 209 0.98 14.99 19.92
CA GLU A 209 1.93 15.00 21.03
C GLU A 209 3.23 15.74 20.67
N ILE A 210 3.84 15.41 19.53
CA ILE A 210 5.18 15.86 19.15
C ILE A 210 5.17 17.26 18.55
N ALA A 211 4.10 17.62 17.84
CA ALA A 211 3.95 18.91 17.16
C ALA A 211 2.59 19.56 17.50
N PRO A 212 2.35 19.93 18.77
CA PRO A 212 1.08 20.54 19.18
C PRO A 212 0.85 21.84 18.41
N GLY A 213 -0.23 21.88 17.63
CA GLY A 213 -0.60 23.02 16.79
C GLY A 213 -0.24 22.87 15.31
N LEU A 214 0.44 21.79 14.91
CA LEU A 214 0.55 21.43 13.51
C LEU A 214 -0.78 20.82 13.04
N ASP A 215 -1.51 21.57 12.22
CA ASP A 215 -2.72 21.07 11.57
C ASP A 215 -2.38 20.41 10.23
N VAL A 216 -2.85 19.18 10.05
CA VAL A 216 -2.68 18.36 8.84
C VAL A 216 -4.03 17.75 8.47
N ASP A 217 -4.62 18.27 7.40
CA ASP A 217 -5.93 17.85 6.91
C ASP A 217 -5.88 16.39 6.45
N VAL A 218 -4.90 16.06 5.61
CA VAL A 218 -4.78 14.74 4.97
C VAL A 218 -3.40 14.15 5.20
N ILE A 219 -3.36 12.90 5.64
CA ILE A 219 -2.16 12.07 5.70
C ILE A 219 -2.33 10.96 4.67
N LEU A 220 -1.42 10.90 3.70
CA LEU A 220 -1.30 9.80 2.75
C LEU A 220 -0.20 8.86 3.24
N LEU A 221 -0.54 7.60 3.49
CA LEU A 221 0.40 6.52 3.79
C LEU A 221 0.56 5.66 2.54
N THR A 222 1.78 5.60 2.03
CA THR A 222 2.14 4.80 0.85
C THR A 222 3.23 3.81 1.22
N ALA A 223 3.16 2.58 0.76
CA ALA A 223 4.29 1.64 0.86
C ALA A 223 5.08 1.59 -0.45
N THR A 224 6.40 1.42 -0.38
CA THR A 224 7.21 1.13 -1.58
C THR A 224 6.99 -0.28 -2.12
N HIS A 225 6.42 -1.17 -1.29
CA HIS A 225 6.25 -2.58 -1.58
C HIS A 225 7.57 -3.34 -1.73
N THR A 226 8.52 -3.07 -0.84
CA THR A 226 9.73 -3.91 -0.72
C THR A 226 9.36 -5.28 -0.13
N HIS A 227 9.90 -6.35 -0.72
CA HIS A 227 9.75 -7.73 -0.25
C HIS A 227 10.81 -8.14 0.79
N GLN A 228 11.60 -7.17 1.24
CA GLN A 228 12.65 -7.30 2.26
C GLN A 228 12.37 -6.38 3.45
N GLY A 229 11.11 -5.99 3.65
CA GLY A 229 10.62 -5.30 4.82
C GLY A 229 9.82 -6.22 5.75
N PRO A 230 9.58 -5.80 7.01
CA PRO A 230 8.73 -6.52 7.97
C PRO A 230 7.30 -6.76 7.46
N ASP A 231 6.68 -7.82 7.94
CA ASP A 231 5.26 -8.07 7.77
C ASP A 231 4.42 -7.09 8.60
N THR A 232 3.84 -6.13 7.91
CA THR A 232 2.97 -5.09 8.49
C THR A 232 1.49 -5.36 8.25
N VAL A 233 1.17 -6.41 7.49
CA VAL A 233 -0.21 -6.74 7.08
C VAL A 233 -0.70 -8.00 7.79
N GLY A 234 0.17 -9.00 7.96
CA GLY A 234 -0.03 -10.20 8.74
C GLY A 234 -0.09 -11.51 7.96
N LEU A 235 0.21 -11.50 6.66
CA LEU A 235 0.10 -12.68 5.78
C LEU A 235 1.36 -13.56 5.75
N TRP A 236 2.47 -13.11 6.34
CA TRP A 236 3.80 -13.73 6.17
C TRP A 236 4.43 -14.14 7.51
N GLY A 237 3.61 -14.45 8.52
CA GLY A 237 4.08 -14.98 9.80
C GLY A 237 4.63 -16.41 9.72
N PRO A 238 4.83 -17.08 10.88
CA PRO A 238 5.38 -18.43 10.93
C PRO A 238 4.56 -19.46 10.13
N THR A 239 3.24 -19.27 10.09
CA THR A 239 2.33 -20.07 9.29
C THR A 239 1.29 -19.17 8.62
N LEU A 240 0.52 -19.74 7.69
CA LEU A 240 -0.60 -19.05 7.04
C LEU A 240 -1.74 -18.66 8.00
N PHE A 241 -1.70 -19.14 9.25
CA PHE A 241 -2.71 -18.89 10.28
C PHE A 241 -2.18 -18.04 11.44
N GLU A 242 -0.92 -17.59 11.37
CA GLU A 242 -0.27 -16.80 12.40
C GLU A 242 0.26 -15.51 11.77
N THR A 243 0.04 -14.40 12.46
CA THR A 243 0.41 -13.08 11.91
C THR A 243 1.92 -12.88 11.97
N GLY A 244 2.55 -12.32 10.94
CA GLY A 244 3.95 -11.87 11.00
C GLY A 244 4.11 -10.49 11.65
N ARG A 245 2.98 -9.83 11.98
CA ARG A 245 2.97 -8.51 12.61
C ARG A 245 3.54 -8.57 14.01
N TRP A 246 4.25 -7.51 14.37
CA TRP A 246 4.71 -7.27 15.73
C TRP A 246 4.36 -5.85 16.16
N GLU A 247 3.39 -5.74 17.07
CA GLU A 247 2.73 -4.46 17.36
C GLU A 247 3.63 -3.46 18.08
N LEU A 248 4.61 -3.93 18.86
CA LEU A 248 5.63 -3.05 19.45
C LEU A 248 6.45 -2.31 18.36
N TYR A 249 6.82 -3.01 17.30
CA TYR A 249 7.50 -2.41 16.15
C TYR A 249 6.59 -1.49 15.34
N LEU A 250 5.36 -1.91 15.06
CA LEU A 250 4.44 -1.09 14.28
C LEU A 250 4.06 0.21 15.01
N ASP A 251 3.93 0.20 16.34
CA ASP A 251 3.71 1.41 17.14
C ASP A 251 4.92 2.37 17.09
N TYR A 252 6.15 1.83 17.14
CA TYR A 252 7.37 2.58 16.87
C TYR A 252 7.34 3.22 15.47
N VAL A 253 6.95 2.46 14.44
CA VAL A 253 6.82 2.98 13.07
C VAL A 253 5.81 4.13 13.01
N ASP A 254 4.65 4.01 13.66
CA ASP A 254 3.63 5.09 13.68
C ASP A 254 4.18 6.39 14.28
N ARG A 255 4.96 6.28 15.35
CA ARG A 255 5.65 7.42 15.96
C ARG A 255 6.67 8.04 15.00
N LYS A 256 7.47 7.21 14.30
CA LYS A 256 8.43 7.70 13.29
C LYS A 256 7.76 8.34 12.08
N VAL A 257 6.57 7.88 11.68
CA VAL A 257 5.76 8.57 10.67
C VAL A 257 5.36 9.96 11.18
N ALA A 258 4.86 10.09 12.41
CA ALA A 258 4.51 11.38 12.99
C ALA A 258 5.71 12.33 13.10
N GLU A 259 6.88 11.85 13.53
CA GLU A 259 8.13 12.61 13.56
C GLU A 259 8.52 13.10 12.17
N SER A 260 8.46 12.22 11.16
CA SER A 260 8.77 12.56 9.77
C SER A 260 7.85 13.66 9.26
N ILE A 261 6.54 13.57 9.52
CA ILE A 261 5.56 14.61 9.17
C ILE A 261 5.91 15.94 9.86
N ALA A 262 6.17 15.93 11.16
CA ALA A 262 6.52 17.14 11.92
C ALA A 262 7.81 17.80 11.38
N LEU A 263 8.84 17.01 11.09
CA LEU A 263 10.10 17.48 10.52
C LEU A 263 9.94 18.07 9.12
N ALA A 264 9.14 17.44 8.26
CA ALA A 264 8.84 17.96 6.93
C ALA A 264 8.06 19.28 7.02
N ALA A 265 7.04 19.34 7.88
CA ALA A 265 6.23 20.55 8.07
C ALA A 265 7.06 21.72 8.64
N ALA A 266 8.02 21.45 9.54
CA ALA A 266 8.92 22.46 10.07
C ALA A 266 9.89 23.05 9.02
N ARG A 267 10.01 22.41 7.86
CA ARG A 267 10.89 22.81 6.73
C ARG A 267 10.11 23.34 5.53
N LEU A 268 8.84 23.69 5.71
CA LEU A 268 8.03 24.28 4.63
C LEU A 268 8.71 25.54 4.08
N THR A 269 8.94 25.55 2.77
CA THR A 269 9.45 26.69 2.02
C THR A 269 8.63 26.85 0.73
N GLU A 270 8.59 28.05 0.18
CA GLU A 270 8.03 28.27 -1.16
C GLU A 270 8.80 27.45 -2.19
N VAL A 271 8.06 26.76 -3.06
CA VAL A 271 8.64 25.91 -4.10
C VAL A 271 8.15 26.26 -5.50
N GLU A 272 8.97 25.89 -6.47
CA GLU A 272 8.60 25.75 -7.87
C GLU A 272 8.49 24.26 -8.21
N VAL A 273 7.43 23.91 -8.93
CA VAL A 273 7.15 22.52 -9.30
C VAL A 273 7.59 22.29 -10.74
N THR A 274 8.32 21.21 -10.97
CA THR A 274 8.68 20.73 -12.32
C THR A 274 8.20 19.30 -12.45
N TYR A 275 7.50 19.01 -13.55
CA TYR A 275 7.11 17.65 -13.89
C TYR A 275 7.93 17.12 -15.05
N GLY A 276 8.26 15.83 -14.97
CA GLY A 276 8.99 15.11 -16.00
C GLY A 276 8.38 13.73 -16.24
N MET A 277 8.55 13.22 -17.46
CA MET A 277 8.21 11.84 -17.80
C MET A 277 9.19 11.34 -18.87
N VAL A 278 9.63 10.10 -18.72
CA VAL A 278 10.30 9.33 -19.77
C VAL A 278 9.69 7.95 -19.90
N ASP A 279 9.76 7.39 -21.09
CA ASP A 279 9.43 6.01 -21.42
C ASP A 279 10.65 5.38 -22.14
N PRO A 280 10.59 4.12 -22.61
CA PRO A 280 11.70 3.52 -23.37
C PRO A 280 12.07 4.23 -24.66
N ALA A 281 11.23 5.11 -25.21
CA ALA A 281 11.59 5.94 -26.35
C ALA A 281 12.43 7.16 -25.93
N GLY A 282 12.11 7.75 -24.76
CA GLY A 282 12.84 8.87 -24.17
C GLY A 282 14.12 8.47 -23.41
N TYR A 283 14.14 7.28 -22.81
CA TYR A 283 15.27 6.73 -22.08
C TYR A 283 15.35 5.19 -22.29
N PRO A 284 16.08 4.74 -23.33
CA PRO A 284 16.07 3.34 -23.79
C PRO A 284 16.44 2.28 -22.75
N ASP A 285 17.20 2.63 -21.71
CA ASP A 285 17.62 1.67 -20.70
C ASP A 285 16.46 1.23 -19.78
N LEU A 286 15.34 1.96 -19.76
CA LEU A 286 14.10 1.47 -19.14
C LEU A 286 13.51 0.26 -19.87
N SER A 287 13.85 0.08 -21.15
CA SER A 287 13.33 -1.00 -21.98
C SER A 287 13.67 -2.36 -21.39
N GLY A 288 12.66 -3.23 -21.31
CA GLY A 288 12.83 -4.59 -20.82
C GLY A 288 13.10 -4.71 -19.33
N LEU A 289 12.91 -3.67 -18.50
CA LEU A 289 12.96 -3.84 -17.05
C LEU A 289 11.70 -4.52 -16.51
N GLN A 290 10.54 -4.27 -17.14
CA GLN A 290 9.26 -4.84 -16.73
C GLN A 290 9.00 -6.18 -17.41
N GLY A 291 8.53 -7.13 -16.62
CA GLY A 291 8.09 -8.46 -17.03
C GLY A 291 6.74 -8.79 -16.39
N ARG A 292 6.06 -9.80 -16.92
CA ARG A 292 4.85 -10.33 -16.29
C ARG A 292 5.20 -11.49 -15.38
N MET A 293 4.60 -11.52 -14.19
CA MET A 293 4.71 -12.67 -13.30
C MET A 293 4.29 -13.94 -14.07
N GLY A 294 5.16 -14.95 -14.06
CA GLY A 294 4.95 -16.19 -14.80
C GLY A 294 4.81 -16.03 -16.32
N ASN A 295 5.25 -14.91 -16.92
CA ASN A 295 5.08 -14.59 -18.35
C ASN A 295 3.61 -14.65 -18.82
N ARG A 296 2.66 -14.35 -17.95
CA ARG A 296 1.23 -14.36 -18.31
C ARG A 296 0.86 -13.25 -19.31
N THR A 297 -0.19 -13.47 -20.11
CA THR A 297 -0.77 -12.44 -20.97
C THR A 297 -1.87 -11.65 -20.24
N PRO A 298 -2.15 -10.40 -20.65
CA PRO A 298 -1.47 -9.63 -21.69
C PRO A 298 -0.11 -9.09 -21.22
N VAL A 299 0.89 -9.18 -22.10
CA VAL A 299 2.17 -8.46 -21.95
C VAL A 299 1.90 -7.00 -22.33
N PHE A 300 1.52 -6.23 -21.32
CA PHE A 300 1.24 -4.80 -21.35
C PHE A 300 1.73 -4.20 -20.02
N PHE A 301 2.34 -3.02 -20.07
CA PHE A 301 2.96 -2.37 -18.91
C PHE A 301 2.73 -0.86 -18.98
N ASP A 302 2.68 -0.21 -17.83
CA ASP A 302 2.94 1.24 -17.76
C ASP A 302 4.45 1.46 -17.87
N GLU A 303 4.91 1.77 -19.09
CA GLU A 303 6.34 1.97 -19.36
C GLU A 303 6.83 3.37 -18.97
N GLU A 304 5.95 4.26 -18.50
CA GLU A 304 6.32 5.62 -18.15
C GLU A 304 6.90 5.70 -16.73
N LEU A 305 8.09 6.27 -16.61
CA LEU A 305 8.66 6.75 -15.35
C LEU A 305 8.35 8.25 -15.23
N ARG A 306 7.62 8.62 -14.18
CA ARG A 306 7.16 9.99 -13.95
C ARG A 306 7.84 10.61 -12.74
N VAL A 307 8.12 11.91 -12.82
CA VAL A 307 8.83 12.64 -11.78
C VAL A 307 8.12 13.95 -11.46
N MET A 308 8.03 14.27 -10.17
CA MET A 308 7.70 15.59 -9.67
C MET A 308 8.87 16.13 -8.85
N GLY A 309 9.48 17.21 -9.31
CA GLY A 309 10.47 17.97 -8.55
C GLY A 309 9.83 19.19 -7.88
N LEU A 310 10.09 19.37 -6.59
CA LEU A 310 9.80 20.55 -5.78
C LEU A 310 11.11 21.29 -5.43
N ALA A 311 11.46 22.35 -6.16
CA ALA A 311 12.67 23.13 -5.93
C ALA A 311 12.38 24.37 -5.08
N GLY A 312 13.17 24.65 -4.05
CA GLY A 312 12.97 25.82 -3.18
C GLY A 312 13.23 27.11 -3.95
N ARG A 313 12.25 28.04 -4.00
CA ARG A 313 12.36 29.26 -4.84
C ARG A 313 13.57 30.14 -4.49
N ALA A 314 13.92 30.22 -3.21
CA ALA A 314 15.03 31.07 -2.75
C ALA A 314 16.40 30.43 -2.97
N ALA A 315 16.53 29.12 -2.78
CA ALA A 315 17.81 28.40 -2.83
C ALA A 315 18.10 27.81 -4.21
N GLY A 316 17.08 27.56 -5.03
CA GLY A 316 17.16 26.84 -6.30
C GLY A 316 17.46 25.34 -6.15
N THR A 317 17.76 24.87 -4.93
CA THR A 317 18.02 23.46 -4.62
C THR A 317 16.71 22.69 -4.41
N GLN A 318 16.79 21.38 -4.66
CA GLN A 318 15.65 20.50 -4.50
C GLN A 318 15.24 20.36 -3.03
N VAL A 319 13.95 20.52 -2.74
CA VAL A 319 13.35 20.17 -1.44
C VAL A 319 12.99 18.69 -1.46
N ALA A 320 12.30 18.25 -2.50
CA ALA A 320 11.94 16.86 -2.71
C ALA A 320 11.84 16.51 -4.20
N THR A 321 12.13 15.25 -4.52
CA THR A 321 11.93 14.64 -5.84
C THR A 321 11.10 13.38 -5.67
N LEU A 322 9.88 13.35 -6.20
CA LEU A 322 9.04 12.16 -6.22
C LEU A 322 9.21 11.43 -7.55
N VAL A 323 9.48 10.14 -7.49
CA VAL A 323 9.56 9.21 -8.63
C VAL A 323 8.41 8.21 -8.54
N ASN A 324 7.73 8.00 -9.66
CA ASN A 324 6.62 7.07 -9.80
C ASN A 324 6.84 6.14 -11.00
N TRP A 325 6.81 4.83 -10.76
CA TRP A 325 7.07 3.81 -11.78
C TRP A 325 6.38 2.47 -11.47
N GLY A 326 5.99 1.74 -12.52
CA GLY A 326 5.07 0.60 -12.46
C GLY A 326 5.72 -0.77 -12.48
N ALA A 327 6.57 -1.10 -11.50
CA ALA A 327 7.03 -2.49 -11.29
C ALA A 327 7.21 -2.80 -9.80
N HIS A 328 7.09 -4.07 -9.43
CA HIS A 328 7.51 -4.54 -8.12
C HIS A 328 9.01 -4.26 -7.90
N VAL A 329 9.35 -3.61 -6.80
CA VAL A 329 10.74 -3.40 -6.37
C VAL A 329 11.22 -4.64 -5.61
N GLU A 330 11.33 -5.72 -6.36
CA GLU A 330 11.65 -7.06 -5.87
C GLU A 330 12.97 -7.58 -6.46
N SER A 331 13.95 -6.69 -6.62
CA SER A 331 15.21 -7.01 -7.27
C SER A 331 16.15 -7.83 -6.37
N PHE A 332 16.01 -7.70 -5.05
CA PHE A 332 16.83 -8.39 -4.07
C PHE A 332 16.43 -9.86 -3.96
N PRO A 333 17.37 -10.80 -3.78
CA PRO A 333 17.07 -12.24 -3.85
C PRO A 333 16.00 -12.68 -2.84
N ARG A 334 15.02 -13.46 -3.32
CA ARG A 334 13.97 -14.07 -2.49
C ARG A 334 14.51 -14.90 -1.34
N GLU A 335 15.63 -15.57 -1.56
CA GLU A 335 16.30 -16.44 -0.60
C GLU A 335 17.05 -15.63 0.49
N SER A 336 17.21 -14.32 0.31
CA SER A 336 17.85 -13.48 1.32
C SER A 336 16.97 -13.32 2.55
N SER A 337 17.59 -13.30 3.72
CA SER A 337 16.99 -13.01 5.02
C SER A 337 17.38 -11.62 5.53
N LEU A 338 17.89 -10.74 4.66
CA LEU A 338 18.36 -9.41 5.06
C LEU A 338 17.33 -8.33 4.75
N ILE A 339 17.15 -7.41 5.69
CA ILE A 339 16.33 -6.22 5.53
C ILE A 339 16.94 -5.28 4.49
N SER A 340 16.11 -4.76 3.58
CA SER A 340 16.51 -3.80 2.54
C SER A 340 15.32 -3.02 1.99
N SER A 341 15.54 -1.77 1.61
CA SER A 341 14.63 -0.96 0.80
C SER A 341 14.68 -1.34 -0.69
N ASP A 342 15.39 -2.41 -1.06
CA ASP A 342 15.55 -2.90 -2.43
C ASP A 342 16.20 -1.85 -3.36
N ALA A 343 15.93 -1.89 -4.67
CA ALA A 343 16.51 -0.97 -5.66
C ALA A 343 16.19 0.50 -5.36
N VAL A 344 15.17 0.75 -4.55
CA VAL A 344 14.74 2.09 -4.15
C VAL A 344 15.80 2.81 -3.31
N ASP A 345 16.60 2.11 -2.51
CA ASP A 345 17.69 2.74 -1.74
C ASP A 345 18.70 3.42 -2.67
N ALA A 346 19.27 2.64 -3.58
CA ALA A 346 20.26 3.12 -4.54
C ALA A 346 19.70 4.22 -5.45
N MET A 347 18.42 4.10 -5.84
CA MET A 347 17.74 5.14 -6.62
C MET A 347 17.69 6.47 -5.87
N ARG A 348 17.25 6.44 -4.62
CA ARG A 348 17.10 7.66 -3.81
C ARG A 348 18.44 8.29 -3.51
N LEU A 349 19.45 7.48 -3.15
CA LEU A 349 20.81 7.98 -2.89
C LEU A 349 21.40 8.68 -4.13
N ALA A 350 21.26 8.09 -5.32
CA ALA A 350 21.77 8.71 -6.55
C ALA A 350 21.05 10.02 -6.90
N ILE A 351 19.74 10.12 -6.69
CA ILE A 351 18.98 11.37 -6.91
C ILE A 351 19.38 12.44 -5.88
N GLU A 352 19.47 12.06 -4.61
CA GLU A 352 19.83 12.98 -3.52
C GLU A 352 21.27 13.48 -3.64
N GLU A 353 22.19 12.66 -4.14
CA GLU A 353 23.58 13.07 -4.44
C GLU A 353 23.64 14.15 -5.52
N GLU A 354 22.84 14.02 -6.58
CA GLU A 354 22.83 14.96 -7.72
C GLU A 354 22.02 16.24 -7.43
N LEU A 355 20.85 16.12 -6.81
CA LEU A 355 19.89 17.22 -6.68
C LEU A 355 19.81 17.83 -5.26
N GLY A 356 20.31 17.11 -4.26
CA GLY A 356 19.97 17.36 -2.86
C GLY A 356 18.50 17.03 -2.54
N GLY A 357 18.01 17.54 -1.42
CA GLY A 357 16.64 17.31 -0.97
C GLY A 357 16.36 15.87 -0.53
N VAL A 358 15.09 15.49 -0.53
CA VAL A 358 14.65 14.13 -0.21
C VAL A 358 14.06 13.47 -1.46
N ALA A 359 14.62 12.32 -1.86
CA ALA A 359 14.05 11.53 -2.95
C ALA A 359 13.01 10.54 -2.42
N VAL A 360 11.83 10.54 -3.00
CA VAL A 360 10.69 9.68 -2.63
C VAL A 360 10.34 8.80 -3.82
N PHE A 361 10.15 7.50 -3.57
CA PHE A 361 9.63 6.56 -4.56
C PHE A 361 8.19 6.23 -4.21
N THR A 362 7.33 6.13 -5.22
CA THR A 362 5.94 5.69 -5.08
C THR A 362 5.64 4.67 -6.17
N PRO A 363 5.13 3.47 -5.86
CA PRO A 363 4.77 2.52 -6.89
C PRO A 363 3.59 3.02 -7.72
N ALA A 364 3.56 2.69 -9.00
CA ALA A 364 2.41 2.89 -9.87
C ALA A 364 1.48 1.65 -9.89
N ASP A 365 1.03 1.24 -11.07
CA ASP A 365 0.26 0.04 -11.37
C ASP A 365 1.16 -1.19 -11.50
N THR A 366 1.58 -1.71 -10.36
CA THR A 366 2.53 -2.84 -10.25
C THR A 366 1.89 -4.22 -10.41
N GLY A 367 0.57 -4.31 -10.53
CA GLY A 367 -0.17 -5.58 -10.50
C GLY A 367 0.33 -6.60 -11.53
N ALA A 368 0.91 -7.69 -11.03
CA ALA A 368 1.56 -8.75 -11.81
C ALA A 368 2.73 -8.28 -12.71
N VAL A 369 3.31 -7.10 -12.43
CA VAL A 369 4.47 -6.55 -13.13
C VAL A 369 5.71 -6.67 -12.25
N VAL A 370 6.65 -7.48 -12.70
CA VAL A 370 7.87 -7.86 -11.98
C VAL A 370 9.11 -7.34 -12.70
N LEU A 371 10.24 -7.27 -12.01
CA LEU A 371 11.52 -6.96 -12.65
C LEU A 371 12.04 -8.15 -13.45
N ARG A 372 12.34 -7.95 -14.74
CA ARG A 372 12.92 -9.00 -15.59
C ARG A 372 14.28 -9.44 -15.07
N LYS A 373 14.43 -10.75 -14.90
CA LYS A 373 15.68 -11.39 -14.47
C LYS A 373 16.75 -11.43 -15.58
N ASP A 374 16.33 -11.31 -16.83
CA ASP A 374 17.16 -11.43 -18.03
C ASP A 374 17.39 -10.09 -18.76
N ASN A 375 17.22 -8.95 -18.09
CA ASN A 375 17.41 -7.63 -18.71
C ASN A 375 18.90 -7.39 -19.08
N PRO A 376 19.20 -6.90 -20.31
CA PRO A 376 20.53 -6.50 -20.78
C PRO A 376 21.41 -5.72 -19.81
N VAL A 377 20.83 -4.77 -19.07
CA VAL A 377 21.50 -3.92 -18.08
C VAL A 377 22.07 -4.76 -16.94
N THR A 378 21.38 -5.82 -16.55
CA THR A 378 21.72 -6.64 -15.38
C THR A 378 22.28 -8.01 -15.74
N LEU A 379 22.49 -8.30 -17.03
CA LEU A 379 23.02 -9.59 -17.50
C LEU A 379 24.38 -9.86 -16.84
N GLY A 380 24.42 -10.91 -16.00
CA GLY A 380 25.63 -11.35 -15.29
C GLY A 380 25.83 -10.74 -13.89
N THR A 381 24.93 -9.88 -13.42
CA THR A 381 24.91 -9.38 -12.03
C THR A 381 23.85 -10.13 -11.22
N GLU A 382 24.20 -10.56 -10.01
CA GLU A 382 23.26 -11.21 -9.07
C GLU A 382 23.31 -10.51 -7.70
N GLY A 383 22.27 -10.68 -6.89
CA GLY A 383 22.23 -10.15 -5.53
C GLY A 383 22.21 -8.62 -5.47
N LEU A 384 22.86 -8.08 -4.44
CA LEU A 384 22.85 -6.65 -4.10
C LEU A 384 23.38 -5.75 -5.23
N GLU A 385 24.37 -6.21 -5.99
CA GLU A 385 24.94 -5.44 -7.09
C GLU A 385 23.90 -5.18 -8.18
N ARG A 386 23.12 -6.21 -8.55
CA ARG A 386 22.00 -6.09 -9.49
C ARG A 386 20.94 -5.12 -8.97
N THR A 387 20.55 -5.27 -7.71
CA THR A 387 19.59 -4.38 -7.02
C THR A 387 20.01 -2.91 -7.11
N ARG A 388 21.27 -2.63 -6.78
CA ARG A 388 21.83 -1.27 -6.84
C ARG A 388 21.93 -0.74 -8.28
N ALA A 389 22.28 -1.58 -9.25
CA ALA A 389 22.35 -1.21 -10.66
C ALA A 389 20.97 -0.80 -11.21
N ILE A 390 19.92 -1.56 -10.89
CA ILE A 390 18.54 -1.21 -11.24
C ILE A 390 18.15 0.13 -10.62
N GLY A 391 18.44 0.33 -9.33
CA GLY A 391 18.16 1.58 -8.63
C GLY A 391 18.83 2.79 -9.29
N ARG A 392 20.11 2.69 -9.64
CA ARG A 392 20.85 3.76 -10.34
C ARG A 392 20.27 4.07 -11.72
N LEU A 393 19.88 3.05 -12.48
CA LEU A 393 19.22 3.26 -13.77
C LEU A 393 17.90 4.01 -13.61
N LEU A 394 17.05 3.62 -12.66
CA LEU A 394 15.81 4.34 -12.37
C LEU A 394 16.09 5.80 -11.95
N ALA A 395 17.15 6.05 -11.19
CA ALA A 395 17.58 7.40 -10.84
C ALA A 395 17.99 8.21 -12.07
N GLU A 396 18.78 7.63 -12.98
CA GLU A 396 19.19 8.29 -14.21
C GLU A 396 17.99 8.62 -15.11
N GLY A 397 17.03 7.69 -15.25
CA GLY A 397 15.76 7.93 -15.94
C GLY A 397 14.96 9.06 -15.29
N ALA A 398 14.89 9.10 -13.96
CA ALA A 398 14.22 10.17 -13.22
C ALA A 398 14.91 11.53 -13.41
N LEU A 399 16.24 11.57 -13.36
CA LEU A 399 17.03 12.77 -13.61
C LEU A 399 16.87 13.26 -15.06
N ALA A 400 16.84 12.35 -16.03
CA ALA A 400 16.58 12.67 -17.43
C ALA A 400 15.18 13.26 -17.63
N ALA A 401 14.16 12.65 -17.02
CA ALA A 401 12.78 13.14 -17.03
C ALA A 401 12.68 14.55 -16.45
N LEU A 402 13.30 14.80 -15.29
CA LEU A 402 13.25 16.09 -14.63
C LEU A 402 14.00 17.18 -15.40
N ARG A 403 15.16 16.85 -15.98
CA ARG A 403 15.94 17.78 -16.84
C ARG A 403 15.22 18.15 -18.14
N ALA A 404 14.44 17.22 -18.69
CA ALA A 404 13.59 17.47 -19.86
C ALA A 404 12.27 18.18 -19.51
N GLY A 405 11.86 18.08 -18.24
CA GLY A 405 10.70 18.76 -17.68
C GLY A 405 10.82 20.29 -17.73
N SER A 406 9.69 20.96 -17.68
CA SER A 406 9.62 22.42 -17.55
C SER A 406 8.92 22.80 -16.25
N PRO A 407 9.34 23.89 -15.58
CA PRO A 407 8.59 24.42 -14.45
C PRO A 407 7.12 24.65 -14.83
N ASP A 408 6.22 24.25 -13.94
CA ASP A 408 4.79 24.47 -14.07
C ASP A 408 4.36 25.69 -13.26
N PRO A 409 4.17 26.87 -13.88
CA PRO A 409 3.75 28.06 -13.16
C PRO A 409 2.30 27.97 -12.64
N GLY A 410 1.49 27.02 -13.13
CA GLY A 410 0.13 26.77 -12.66
C GLY A 410 0.07 25.85 -11.43
N ALA A 411 1.18 25.25 -11.03
CA ALA A 411 1.29 24.41 -9.84
C ALA A 411 1.40 25.23 -8.55
N THR A 412 0.44 26.11 -8.31
CA THR A 412 0.35 26.96 -7.11
C THR A 412 -0.71 26.48 -6.12
N PHE A 413 -1.60 25.60 -6.57
CA PHE A 413 -2.81 25.24 -5.86
C PHE A 413 -3.04 23.72 -5.85
N LEU A 414 -3.43 23.18 -4.68
CA LEU A 414 -3.77 21.76 -4.50
C LEU A 414 -5.29 21.57 -4.46
N GLU A 415 -5.85 20.94 -5.49
CA GLU A 415 -7.23 20.45 -5.50
C GLU A 415 -7.22 19.01 -5.01
N MET A 416 -8.08 18.67 -4.04
CA MET A 416 -8.18 17.28 -3.58
C MET A 416 -9.62 16.84 -3.43
N ARG A 417 -9.88 15.60 -3.84
CA ARG A 417 -11.13 14.87 -3.65
C ARG A 417 -10.82 13.53 -3.01
N SER A 418 -11.68 13.09 -2.12
CA SER A 418 -11.57 11.75 -1.56
C SER A 418 -12.92 11.06 -1.48
N LYS A 419 -12.89 9.72 -1.44
CA LYS A 419 -14.07 8.90 -1.24
C LYS A 419 -13.73 7.64 -0.46
N ASP A 420 -14.46 7.46 0.63
CA ASP A 420 -14.51 6.19 1.35
C ASP A 420 -15.29 5.18 0.51
N ILE A 421 -14.71 4.00 0.35
CA ILE A 421 -15.36 2.86 -0.29
C ILE A 421 -15.33 1.66 0.66
N TYR A 422 -16.45 0.93 0.66
CA TYR A 422 -16.65 -0.27 1.45
C TYR A 422 -16.74 -1.43 0.48
N ILE A 423 -15.71 -2.28 0.50
CA ILE A 423 -15.50 -3.34 -0.48
C ILE A 423 -15.92 -4.66 0.14
N PRO A 424 -16.89 -5.38 -0.45
CA PRO A 424 -17.34 -6.64 0.08
C PRO A 424 -16.23 -7.68 0.00
N LEU A 425 -16.02 -8.42 1.08
CA LEU A 425 -15.04 -9.49 1.14
C LEU A 425 -15.61 -10.75 0.49
N THR A 426 -15.39 -10.92 -0.82
CA THR A 426 -15.74 -12.16 -1.52
C THR A 426 -14.76 -13.27 -1.15
N ASN A 427 -13.49 -12.90 -0.90
CA ASN A 427 -12.50 -13.81 -0.36
C ASN A 427 -12.79 -14.14 1.12
N GLN A 428 -13.26 -15.37 1.37
CA GLN A 428 -13.57 -15.83 2.73
C GLN A 428 -12.33 -16.13 3.56
N SER A 429 -11.17 -16.45 2.97
CA SER A 429 -9.93 -16.64 3.75
C SER A 429 -9.39 -15.29 4.23
N PHE A 430 -9.41 -14.25 3.39
CA PHE A 430 -9.07 -12.89 3.80
C PHE A 430 -10.01 -12.38 4.91
N ARG A 431 -11.31 -12.65 4.78
CA ARG A 431 -12.29 -12.34 5.83
C ARG A 431 -12.01 -13.10 7.13
N LEU A 432 -11.70 -14.40 7.04
CA LEU A 432 -11.33 -15.20 8.22
C LEU A 432 -10.05 -14.68 8.87
N GLY A 433 -9.06 -14.26 8.07
CA GLY A 433 -7.84 -13.62 8.56
C GLY A 433 -8.13 -12.34 9.35
N GLY A 434 -9.05 -11.50 8.86
CA GLY A 434 -9.54 -10.34 9.61
C GLY A 434 -10.31 -10.73 10.89
N ILE A 435 -11.09 -11.80 10.88
CA ILE A 435 -11.82 -12.29 12.07
C ILE A 435 -10.87 -12.79 13.15
N LEU A 436 -9.83 -13.52 12.75
CA LEU A 436 -8.83 -14.10 13.65
C LEU A 436 -7.77 -13.07 14.10
N GLY A 437 -7.82 -11.83 13.61
CA GLY A 437 -6.81 -10.82 13.90
C GLY A 437 -5.45 -11.10 13.24
N ILE A 438 -5.39 -12.01 12.28
CA ILE A 438 -4.17 -12.28 11.51
C ILE A 438 -3.86 -11.05 10.65
N ILE A 439 -4.87 -10.58 9.90
CA ILE A 439 -4.79 -9.42 9.01
C ILE A 439 -5.40 -8.20 9.73
N ASP A 440 -4.70 -7.06 9.70
CA ASP A 440 -5.19 -5.81 10.30
C ASP A 440 -6.26 -5.10 9.46
N VAL A 441 -7.45 -5.69 9.35
CA VAL A 441 -8.55 -5.16 8.54
C VAL A 441 -9.85 -5.10 9.34
N PRO A 442 -10.27 -3.90 9.80
CA PRO A 442 -11.55 -3.72 10.45
C PRO A 442 -12.68 -4.13 9.52
N LEU A 443 -13.63 -4.90 10.04
CA LEU A 443 -14.73 -5.46 9.28
C LEU A 443 -16.01 -4.63 9.49
N TYR A 444 -16.73 -4.39 8.39
CA TYR A 444 -17.91 -3.52 8.34
C TYR A 444 -19.16 -4.25 7.85
N VAL A 445 -20.33 -3.77 8.28
CA VAL A 445 -21.66 -4.17 7.79
C VAL A 445 -22.39 -2.98 7.16
N ALA A 446 -23.07 -3.25 6.04
CA ALA A 446 -24.00 -2.34 5.38
C ALA A 446 -23.41 -0.93 5.08
N ASP A 447 -22.13 -0.87 4.72
CA ASP A 447 -21.37 0.35 4.37
C ASP A 447 -21.34 1.44 5.46
N ARG A 448 -21.68 1.12 6.73
CA ARG A 448 -21.92 2.15 7.76
C ARG A 448 -21.45 1.80 9.16
N TRP A 449 -21.51 0.54 9.56
CA TRP A 449 -21.24 0.15 10.94
C TRP A 449 -20.02 -0.75 10.97
N GLN A 450 -18.99 -0.34 11.69
CA GLN A 450 -17.97 -1.28 12.13
C GLN A 450 -18.68 -2.30 13.00
N ALA A 451 -18.67 -3.55 12.57
CA ALA A 451 -19.40 -4.62 13.24
C ALA A 451 -18.42 -5.48 14.01
N GLY A 452 -18.92 -6.21 15.02
CA GLY A 452 -18.15 -7.31 15.58
C GLY A 452 -17.70 -8.27 14.48
N SER A 453 -16.49 -8.83 14.61
CA SER A 453 -15.76 -9.50 13.52
C SER A 453 -16.59 -10.53 12.75
N PHE A 454 -17.49 -11.25 13.43
CA PHE A 454 -18.33 -12.29 12.82
C PHE A 454 -19.47 -11.78 11.93
N LEU A 455 -19.91 -10.53 12.12
CA LEU A 455 -20.98 -9.92 11.31
C LEU A 455 -20.41 -9.13 10.14
N GLY A 456 -19.19 -8.61 10.27
CA GLY A 456 -18.52 -7.84 9.23
C GLY A 456 -18.28 -8.64 7.95
N SER A 457 -18.56 -8.02 6.81
CA SER A 457 -18.51 -8.64 5.48
C SER A 457 -17.89 -7.74 4.42
N SER A 458 -17.44 -6.55 4.79
CA SER A 458 -16.77 -5.59 3.92
C SER A 458 -15.56 -5.00 4.64
N VAL A 459 -14.57 -4.55 3.86
CA VAL A 459 -13.43 -3.75 4.32
C VAL A 459 -13.59 -2.31 3.83
N LYS A 460 -13.12 -1.34 4.62
CA LYS A 460 -13.12 0.08 4.25
C LYS A 460 -11.75 0.49 3.75
N THR A 461 -11.71 1.33 2.72
CA THR A 461 -10.51 2.09 2.33
C THR A 461 -10.93 3.47 1.81
N THR A 462 -9.99 4.41 1.75
CA THR A 462 -10.21 5.76 1.24
C THR A 462 -9.32 6.01 0.03
N MET A 463 -9.93 6.34 -1.10
CA MET A 463 -9.21 6.76 -2.30
C MET A 463 -9.16 8.27 -2.39
N TYR A 464 -8.03 8.79 -2.85
CA TYR A 464 -7.78 10.21 -3.06
C TYR A 464 -7.45 10.48 -4.53
N ALA A 465 -7.94 11.61 -5.02
CA ALA A 465 -7.56 12.18 -6.30
C ALA A 465 -7.17 13.63 -6.06
N PHE A 466 -5.96 14.03 -6.42
CA PHE A 466 -5.53 15.41 -6.24
C PHE A 466 -4.73 15.93 -7.42
N ARG A 467 -4.85 17.24 -7.65
CA ARG A 467 -4.24 17.96 -8.77
C ARG A 467 -3.39 19.10 -8.25
N LEU A 468 -2.21 19.23 -8.83
CA LEU A 468 -1.29 20.34 -8.61
C LEU A 468 -0.76 20.79 -9.97
N GLY A 469 -1.33 21.85 -10.53
CA GLY A 469 -1.05 22.28 -11.89
C GLY A 469 -1.42 21.21 -12.93
N GLU A 470 -0.45 20.83 -13.77
CA GLU A 470 -0.52 19.79 -14.79
C GLU A 470 -0.34 18.36 -14.26
N GLY A 471 0.07 18.22 -12.99
CA GLY A 471 0.19 16.93 -12.31
C GLY A 471 -1.12 16.49 -11.67
N THR A 472 -1.57 15.27 -11.97
CA THR A 472 -2.71 14.63 -11.31
C THR A 472 -2.31 13.31 -10.67
N PHE A 473 -2.83 13.05 -9.49
CA PHE A 473 -2.45 11.92 -8.65
C PHE A 473 -3.70 11.17 -8.20
N THR A 474 -3.74 9.85 -8.42
CA THR A 474 -4.84 8.98 -7.98
C THR A 474 -4.29 7.86 -7.12
N THR A 475 -4.78 7.72 -5.89
CA THR A 475 -4.35 6.65 -4.98
C THR A 475 -5.19 5.39 -5.16
N VAL A 476 -4.56 4.21 -5.05
CA VAL A 476 -5.25 2.92 -5.12
C VAL A 476 -4.80 1.96 -4.00
N PRO A 477 -5.74 1.21 -3.41
CA PRO A 477 -5.50 0.42 -2.19
C PRO A 477 -4.97 -1.00 -2.49
N GLY A 478 -3.86 -1.09 -3.21
CA GLY A 478 -3.22 -2.37 -3.53
C GLY A 478 -2.47 -2.37 -4.86
N GLU A 479 -2.32 -3.57 -5.42
CA GLU A 479 -1.49 -3.86 -6.60
C GLU A 479 -2.34 -3.79 -7.87
N LEU A 480 -2.52 -2.57 -8.40
CA LEU A 480 -3.36 -2.37 -9.57
C LEU A 480 -2.71 -2.84 -10.86
N PHE A 481 -3.45 -3.60 -11.64
CA PHE A 481 -3.03 -4.07 -12.96
C PHE A 481 -3.01 -2.90 -13.96
N PRO A 482 -1.94 -2.73 -14.76
CA PRO A 482 -1.85 -1.64 -15.74
C PRO A 482 -3.04 -1.52 -16.69
N GLU A 483 -3.67 -2.66 -17.02
CA GLU A 483 -4.87 -2.72 -17.85
C GLU A 483 -6.01 -1.86 -17.28
N ILE A 484 -6.21 -1.84 -15.97
CA ILE A 484 -7.25 -1.01 -15.34
C ILE A 484 -6.90 0.48 -15.46
N ASN A 485 -5.62 0.81 -15.29
CA ASN A 485 -5.17 2.20 -15.37
C ASN A 485 -5.33 2.74 -16.80
N PHE A 486 -4.86 1.98 -17.79
CA PHE A 486 -4.82 2.40 -19.20
C PHE A 486 -6.07 2.03 -20.01
N GLY A 487 -7.01 1.26 -19.47
CA GLY A 487 -8.25 0.85 -20.14
C GLY A 487 -8.26 -0.63 -20.51
N VAL A 488 -9.09 -1.39 -19.80
CA VAL A 488 -9.19 -2.85 -19.95
C VAL A 488 -9.73 -3.20 -21.33
N ASP A 489 -10.65 -2.40 -21.86
CA ASP A 489 -11.21 -2.56 -23.21
C ASP A 489 -10.15 -2.60 -24.31
N ARG A 490 -9.03 -1.88 -24.11
CA ARG A 490 -7.91 -1.80 -25.08
C ARG A 490 -6.76 -2.75 -24.77
N HIS A 491 -6.57 -3.08 -23.49
CA HIS A 491 -5.36 -3.75 -23.01
C HIS A 491 -5.61 -5.12 -22.39
N HIS A 492 -6.84 -5.64 -22.42
CA HIS A 492 -7.13 -7.02 -22.08
C HIS A 492 -6.47 -8.00 -23.04
N ARG A 493 -6.33 -9.26 -22.62
CA ARG A 493 -5.89 -10.33 -23.52
C ARG A 493 -7.01 -10.71 -24.49
N GLU A 494 -6.65 -10.75 -25.76
CA GLU A 494 -7.52 -11.14 -26.88
C GLU A 494 -7.09 -12.48 -27.51
N ASP A 495 -6.07 -13.12 -26.95
CA ASP A 495 -5.43 -14.29 -27.53
C ASP A 495 -6.36 -15.51 -27.64
N MET A 496 -7.35 -15.66 -26.73
CA MET A 496 -8.34 -16.74 -26.77
C MET A 496 -9.70 -16.32 -26.19
N ALA A 497 -10.80 -16.75 -26.83
CA ALA A 497 -12.17 -16.34 -26.48
C ALA A 497 -12.69 -16.89 -25.13
N ASP A 498 -12.21 -18.04 -24.67
CA ASP A 498 -12.70 -18.73 -23.45
C ASP A 498 -12.07 -18.23 -22.14
N VAL A 499 -11.18 -17.24 -22.22
CA VAL A 499 -10.44 -16.70 -21.09
C VAL A 499 -11.32 -15.78 -20.23
N THR A 500 -12.20 -14.99 -20.85
CA THR A 500 -12.96 -13.97 -20.12
C THR A 500 -14.01 -14.56 -19.19
N THR A 501 -14.19 -13.94 -18.01
CA THR A 501 -15.33 -14.23 -17.11
C THR A 501 -16.66 -13.70 -17.64
N GLY A 502 -16.63 -12.87 -18.70
CA GLY A 502 -17.81 -12.17 -19.23
C GLY A 502 -18.27 -10.98 -18.39
N ARG A 503 -17.55 -10.65 -17.30
CA ARG A 503 -17.81 -9.45 -16.49
C ARG A 503 -17.41 -8.19 -17.27
N PRO A 504 -18.11 -7.05 -17.07
CA PRO A 504 -17.79 -5.81 -17.78
C PRO A 504 -16.37 -5.32 -17.56
N PHE A 505 -15.81 -4.68 -18.58
CA PHE A 505 -14.55 -3.96 -18.48
C PHE A 505 -14.70 -2.69 -17.65
N GLU A 506 -13.71 -2.45 -16.81
CA GLU A 506 -13.56 -1.24 -16.03
C GLU A 506 -13.28 0.01 -16.88
N PRO A 507 -13.73 1.20 -16.46
CA PRO A 507 -13.31 2.45 -17.10
C PRO A 507 -11.81 2.71 -16.88
N SER A 508 -11.15 3.31 -17.88
CA SER A 508 -9.75 3.75 -17.77
C SER A 508 -9.59 4.87 -16.73
N ILE A 509 -8.77 4.63 -15.70
CA ILE A 509 -8.44 5.64 -14.68
C ILE A 509 -7.67 6.79 -15.33
N ARG A 510 -6.70 6.45 -16.17
CA ARG A 510 -5.82 7.41 -16.84
C ARG A 510 -6.59 8.33 -17.78
N ASP A 511 -7.61 7.84 -18.48
CA ASP A 511 -8.42 8.66 -19.40
C ASP A 511 -9.24 9.69 -18.63
N ALA A 512 -9.70 9.35 -17.41
CA ALA A 512 -10.44 10.25 -16.55
C ALA A 512 -9.56 11.35 -15.94
N GLN A 513 -8.26 11.09 -15.73
CA GLN A 513 -7.32 12.07 -15.20
C GLN A 513 -7.12 13.26 -16.16
N PRO A 514 -7.31 14.52 -15.70
CA PRO A 514 -6.90 15.70 -16.44
C PRO A 514 -5.38 15.92 -16.36
N GLY A 515 -4.91 16.95 -17.05
CA GLY A 515 -3.50 17.34 -17.05
C GLY A 515 -2.60 16.43 -17.88
N THR A 516 -1.35 16.85 -18.01
CA THR A 516 -0.34 16.19 -18.83
C THR A 516 0.34 15.05 -18.07
N TYR A 517 0.64 15.24 -16.78
CA TYR A 517 1.41 14.29 -15.98
C TYR A 517 0.49 13.52 -15.04
N LYS A 518 0.21 12.27 -15.38
CA LYS A 518 -0.81 11.44 -14.71
C LYS A 518 -0.15 10.37 -13.87
N PHE A 519 -0.15 10.57 -12.56
CA PHE A 519 0.40 9.66 -11.57
C PHE A 519 -0.70 8.75 -11.01
N LEU A 520 -0.44 7.45 -11.03
CA LEU A 520 -1.17 6.48 -10.22
C LEU A 520 -0.28 6.11 -9.04
N ILE A 521 -0.83 6.13 -7.84
CA ILE A 521 -0.11 5.84 -6.60
C ILE A 521 -0.68 4.57 -6.01
N GLY A 522 0.03 3.45 -6.20
CA GLY A 522 -0.27 2.16 -5.60
C GLY A 522 -0.15 2.17 -4.08
N TYR A 523 -0.61 1.08 -3.44
CA TYR A 523 -0.36 0.81 -2.02
C TYR A 523 -0.74 1.96 -1.07
N THR A 524 -1.86 2.66 -1.37
CA THR A 524 -2.32 3.84 -0.64
C THR A 524 -3.85 3.87 -0.57
N GLN A 525 -4.50 3.90 0.59
CA GLN A 525 -4.01 3.95 1.98
C GLN A 525 -3.82 2.57 2.62
N ASP A 526 -4.15 1.51 1.88
CA ASP A 526 -4.25 0.14 2.37
C ASP A 526 -3.61 -0.83 1.38
N LEU A 527 -3.15 -1.99 1.84
CA LEU A 527 -2.83 -3.14 0.99
C LEU A 527 -3.99 -4.15 1.04
N LEU A 528 -4.91 -4.07 0.07
CA LEU A 528 -6.03 -5.01 -0.06
C LEU A 528 -5.74 -6.14 -1.07
N GLY A 529 -4.48 -6.30 -1.46
CA GLY A 529 -4.03 -7.28 -2.45
C GLY A 529 -4.03 -6.79 -3.89
N TYR A 530 -4.10 -7.73 -4.82
CA TYR A 530 -4.21 -7.42 -6.24
C TYR A 530 -5.55 -6.77 -6.60
N VAL A 531 -5.48 -5.70 -7.37
CA VAL A 531 -6.63 -5.08 -8.02
C VAL A 531 -6.64 -5.54 -9.47
N VAL A 532 -7.31 -6.67 -9.68
CA VAL A 532 -7.34 -7.41 -10.95
C VAL A 532 -8.55 -7.00 -11.78
N PRO A 533 -8.43 -6.92 -13.13
CA PRO A 533 -9.58 -6.70 -14.00
C PRO A 533 -10.65 -7.78 -13.81
N ALA A 534 -11.91 -7.38 -13.70
CA ALA A 534 -13.03 -8.28 -13.48
C ALA A 534 -13.14 -9.38 -14.55
N TYR A 535 -12.75 -9.08 -15.78
CA TYR A 535 -12.75 -10.04 -16.88
C TYR A 535 -11.78 -11.22 -16.67
N ASP A 536 -10.70 -11.03 -15.90
CA ASP A 536 -9.65 -12.04 -15.64
C ASP A 536 -9.73 -12.60 -14.21
N TYR A 537 -10.61 -12.03 -13.37
CA TYR A 537 -10.76 -12.46 -11.99
C TYR A 537 -11.86 -13.51 -11.81
N ARG A 538 -11.46 -14.74 -11.53
CA ARG A 538 -12.40 -15.83 -11.24
C ARG A 538 -12.52 -16.05 -9.73
N ILE A 539 -13.74 -15.92 -9.22
CA ILE A 539 -14.07 -16.24 -7.82
C ILE A 539 -13.99 -17.76 -7.65
N TYR A 540 -13.27 -18.21 -6.64
CA TYR A 540 -13.33 -19.61 -6.23
C TYR A 540 -14.65 -19.84 -5.47
N GLY A 541 -15.59 -20.51 -6.12
CA GLY A 541 -16.88 -20.86 -5.52
C GLY A 541 -16.86 -22.25 -4.89
N LEU A 542 -17.30 -22.33 -3.63
CA LEU A 542 -18.07 -23.47 -3.12
C LEU A 542 -19.12 -23.85 -4.18
N PRO A 543 -19.14 -25.08 -4.70
CA PRO A 543 -20.16 -25.50 -5.65
C PRO A 543 -21.50 -25.42 -4.92
N PHE A 544 -22.50 -24.76 -5.52
CA PHE A 544 -23.84 -24.68 -4.95
C PHE A 544 -24.34 -26.11 -4.61
N VAL A 545 -24.50 -26.35 -3.31
CA VAL A 545 -25.20 -27.48 -2.68
C VAL A 545 -24.52 -28.85 -2.78
N SER A 546 -23.52 -29.11 -1.93
CA SER A 546 -23.51 -30.25 -0.98
C SER A 546 -22.14 -30.38 -0.29
N GLY A 547 -22.13 -30.27 1.04
CA GLY A 547 -20.95 -30.59 1.86
C GLY A 547 -20.00 -29.40 2.04
N VAL A 548 -20.06 -28.80 3.23
CA VAL A 548 -19.03 -27.90 3.74
C VAL A 548 -17.70 -28.64 3.74
N GLY A 549 -16.77 -28.19 2.90
CA GLY A 549 -15.38 -28.61 2.93
C GLY A 549 -14.50 -27.38 3.02
N LEU A 550 -13.72 -27.27 4.09
CA LEU A 550 -12.60 -26.34 4.31
C LEU A 550 -11.45 -26.52 3.28
N GLY A 551 -11.71 -27.15 2.14
CA GLY A 551 -10.73 -27.86 1.31
C GLY A 551 -10.17 -27.11 0.12
N ALA A 552 -10.37 -25.80 0.00
CA ALA A 552 -9.76 -25.01 -1.06
C ALA A 552 -9.13 -23.75 -0.48
N LEU A 553 -8.18 -23.95 0.43
CA LEU A 553 -7.43 -22.87 1.04
C LEU A 553 -6.33 -22.32 0.13
N MET A 554 -5.90 -23.04 -0.91
CA MET A 554 -4.82 -22.61 -1.80
C MET A 554 -4.92 -23.33 -3.14
N GLY A 555 -5.13 -22.59 -4.23
CA GLY A 555 -5.02 -23.10 -5.59
C GLY A 555 -5.60 -22.11 -6.61
N GLU A 556 -4.83 -21.79 -7.64
CA GLU A 556 -5.33 -20.98 -8.75
C GLU A 556 -6.23 -21.85 -9.66
N VAL A 557 -7.27 -21.28 -10.26
CA VAL A 557 -8.07 -21.96 -11.27
C VAL A 557 -7.20 -22.05 -12.52
N PRO A 558 -6.95 -23.26 -13.03
CA PRO A 558 -6.24 -23.43 -14.29
C PRO A 558 -6.93 -22.59 -15.36
N ASP A 559 -6.13 -21.85 -16.13
CA ASP A 559 -6.63 -21.24 -17.35
C ASP A 559 -7.25 -22.38 -18.18
N PRO A 560 -8.49 -22.22 -18.69
CA PRO A 560 -9.10 -23.25 -19.54
C PRO A 560 -8.22 -23.61 -20.74
N ASN A 561 -7.25 -22.77 -21.08
CA ASN A 561 -6.29 -22.95 -22.16
C ASN A 561 -4.89 -23.38 -21.68
N ALA A 562 -4.72 -23.87 -20.45
CA ALA A 562 -3.41 -24.27 -19.93
C ALA A 562 -2.69 -25.37 -20.70
N ALA A 563 -3.43 -26.13 -21.52
CA ALA A 563 -2.87 -27.13 -22.42
C ALA A 563 -2.57 -26.59 -23.84
N VAL A 564 -2.92 -25.34 -24.14
CA VAL A 564 -2.74 -24.72 -25.46
C VAL A 564 -1.33 -24.11 -25.56
N PRO A 565 -0.57 -24.37 -26.63
CA PRO A 565 0.73 -23.72 -26.84
C PRO A 565 0.58 -22.19 -26.91
N PRO A 566 1.59 -21.42 -26.43
CA PRO A 566 1.59 -19.96 -26.56
C PRO A 566 1.45 -19.48 -28.00
N ASP A 567 0.87 -18.30 -28.17
CA ASP A 567 0.85 -17.59 -29.46
C ASP A 567 2.29 -17.53 -30.02
N PRO A 568 2.54 -17.91 -31.29
CA PRO A 568 3.87 -17.85 -31.89
C PRO A 568 4.54 -16.46 -31.86
N SER A 569 3.74 -15.38 -31.77
CA SER A 569 4.24 -14.00 -31.60
C SER A 569 4.76 -13.72 -30.18
N ARG A 570 4.43 -14.58 -29.22
CA ARG A 570 4.84 -14.52 -27.80
C ARG A 570 5.18 -15.93 -27.30
N PRO A 571 6.24 -16.56 -27.83
CA PRO A 571 6.56 -17.97 -27.58
C PRO A 571 6.93 -18.29 -26.12
N ASP A 572 7.20 -17.27 -25.31
CA ASP A 572 7.52 -17.33 -23.89
C ASP A 572 6.30 -17.13 -22.98
N ALA A 573 5.12 -16.82 -23.54
CA ALA A 573 3.90 -16.66 -22.77
C ALA A 573 3.46 -17.98 -22.11
N LEU A 574 2.93 -17.90 -20.89
CA LEU A 574 2.38 -19.06 -20.18
C LEU A 574 0.91 -18.83 -19.82
N TYR A 575 0.05 -19.78 -20.18
CA TYR A 575 -1.39 -19.78 -19.89
C TYR A 575 -1.70 -20.71 -18.73
N LYS A 576 -1.02 -20.62 -17.59
CA LYS A 576 -1.19 -21.64 -16.55
C LYS A 576 -2.52 -21.47 -15.81
N GLU A 577 -2.78 -20.27 -15.33
CA GLU A 577 -3.76 -20.00 -14.29
C GLU A 577 -4.41 -18.61 -14.51
N HIS A 578 -5.67 -18.44 -14.11
CA HIS A 578 -6.31 -17.12 -13.99
C HIS A 578 -5.84 -16.41 -12.71
N TYR A 579 -6.13 -15.11 -12.56
CA TYR A 579 -5.93 -14.46 -11.26
C TYR A 579 -7.09 -14.73 -10.30
N HIS A 580 -6.76 -14.92 -9.02
CA HIS A 580 -7.69 -15.36 -7.97
C HIS A 580 -7.61 -14.59 -6.67
N GLU A 581 -8.53 -14.97 -5.78
CA GLU A 581 -8.74 -14.42 -4.45
C GLU A 581 -7.55 -14.53 -3.49
N ILE A 582 -6.61 -15.48 -3.63
CA ILE A 582 -5.69 -15.87 -2.54
C ILE A 582 -5.07 -14.67 -1.79
N THR A 583 -4.61 -13.64 -2.49
CA THR A 583 -4.06 -12.43 -1.89
C THR A 583 -4.93 -11.18 -2.04
N SER A 584 -6.09 -11.27 -2.72
CA SER A 584 -7.01 -10.15 -2.97
C SER A 584 -8.21 -10.19 -2.02
N ALA A 585 -8.55 -9.05 -1.42
CA ALA A 585 -9.69 -8.96 -0.51
C ALA A 585 -11.04 -9.23 -1.19
N SER A 586 -11.16 -8.91 -2.49
CA SER A 586 -12.42 -9.02 -3.23
C SER A 586 -12.27 -9.12 -4.74
N SER A 587 -13.15 -9.88 -5.39
CA SER A 587 -13.35 -9.89 -6.84
C SER A 587 -13.96 -8.60 -7.39
N TYR A 588 -14.43 -7.72 -6.51
CA TYR A 588 -14.97 -6.41 -6.86
C TYR A 588 -13.94 -5.29 -6.68
N LEU A 589 -12.69 -5.59 -6.29
CA LEU A 589 -11.64 -4.57 -6.16
C LEU A 589 -11.44 -3.79 -7.46
N GLY A 590 -11.25 -4.47 -8.60
CA GLY A 590 -11.08 -3.84 -9.91
C GLY A 590 -12.18 -2.83 -10.25
N PRO A 591 -13.46 -3.27 -10.33
CA PRO A 591 -14.59 -2.38 -10.56
C PRO A 591 -14.72 -1.27 -9.52
N ALA A 592 -14.55 -1.57 -8.23
CA ALA A 592 -14.70 -0.58 -7.16
C ALA A 592 -13.66 0.52 -7.26
N VAL A 593 -12.40 0.17 -7.50
CA VAL A 593 -11.27 1.10 -7.60
C VAL A 593 -11.38 1.93 -8.86
N ALA A 594 -11.52 1.31 -10.03
CA ALA A 594 -11.56 2.01 -11.31
C ALA A 594 -12.71 3.03 -11.40
N THR A 595 -13.91 2.61 -11.01
CA THR A 595 -15.09 3.47 -11.06
C THR A 595 -15.03 4.57 -9.99
N THR A 596 -14.42 4.31 -8.84
CA THR A 596 -14.22 5.35 -7.82
C THR A 596 -13.20 6.38 -8.29
N ALA A 597 -12.07 5.95 -8.84
CA ALA A 597 -11.05 6.83 -9.39
C ALA A 597 -11.60 7.71 -10.52
N ALA A 598 -12.25 7.11 -11.52
CA ALA A 598 -12.89 7.84 -12.62
C ALA A 598 -13.95 8.86 -12.12
N GLY A 599 -14.76 8.44 -11.14
CA GLY A 599 -15.76 9.31 -10.51
C GLY A 599 -15.14 10.47 -9.72
N LEU A 600 -14.01 10.26 -9.04
CA LEU A 600 -13.28 11.33 -8.36
C LEU A 600 -12.79 12.40 -9.35
N TRP A 601 -12.45 12.03 -10.58
CA TRP A 601 -12.11 12.99 -11.65
C TRP A 601 -13.33 13.59 -12.37
N GLY A 602 -14.55 13.23 -11.97
CA GLY A 602 -15.79 13.83 -12.46
C GLY A 602 -16.41 13.14 -13.66
N GLN A 603 -15.97 11.91 -14.00
CA GLN A 603 -16.63 11.11 -15.03
C GLN A 603 -18.04 10.69 -14.59
N ASP A 604 -19.04 10.83 -15.48
CA ASP A 604 -20.38 10.29 -15.26
C ASP A 604 -20.41 8.79 -15.56
N LEU A 605 -20.54 7.99 -14.50
CA LEU A 605 -20.54 6.53 -14.56
C LEU A 605 -21.93 5.92 -14.47
N THR A 606 -23.02 6.71 -14.46
CA THR A 606 -24.39 6.20 -14.25
C THR A 606 -24.84 5.17 -15.30
N ARG A 607 -24.20 5.18 -16.48
CA ARG A 607 -24.43 4.23 -17.57
C ARG A 607 -23.33 3.18 -17.73
N ASP A 608 -22.25 3.30 -16.97
CA ASP A 608 -21.13 2.37 -17.02
C ASP A 608 -21.55 0.99 -16.46
N PRO A 609 -21.39 -0.11 -17.22
CA PRO A 609 -21.80 -1.43 -16.76
C PRO A 609 -20.98 -1.95 -15.56
N SER A 610 -19.68 -1.63 -15.50
CA SER A 610 -18.80 -2.02 -14.38
C SER A 610 -19.22 -1.29 -13.10
N TYR A 611 -19.58 0.00 -13.20
CA TYR A 611 -20.14 0.75 -12.08
C TYR A 611 -21.47 0.18 -11.57
N ARG A 612 -22.35 -0.26 -12.48
CA ARG A 612 -23.62 -0.89 -12.11
C ARG A 612 -23.41 -2.24 -11.43
N GLU A 613 -22.47 -3.05 -11.92
CA GLU A 613 -22.06 -4.30 -11.27
C GLU A 613 -21.53 -4.03 -9.86
N TRP A 614 -20.61 -3.08 -9.74
CA TRP A 614 -20.04 -2.65 -8.46
C TRP A 614 -21.12 -2.22 -7.47
N LEU A 615 -22.02 -1.31 -7.85
CA LEU A 615 -23.12 -0.88 -6.99
C LEU A 615 -24.07 -2.03 -6.63
N GLY A 616 -24.33 -2.93 -7.57
CA GLY A 616 -25.16 -4.12 -7.34
C GLY A 616 -24.59 -5.05 -6.28
N SER A 617 -23.26 -5.20 -6.23
CA SER A 617 -22.57 -6.07 -5.25
C SER A 617 -22.87 -5.69 -3.79
N ARG A 618 -23.08 -4.40 -3.51
CA ARG A 618 -23.40 -3.88 -2.16
C ARG A 618 -24.73 -4.39 -1.61
N SER A 619 -25.65 -4.76 -2.49
CA SER A 619 -26.96 -5.31 -2.12
C SER A 619 -26.96 -6.83 -2.01
N ALA A 620 -26.04 -7.51 -2.71
CA ALA A 620 -25.96 -8.97 -2.77
C ALA A 620 -25.42 -9.61 -1.48
N LEU A 621 -24.67 -8.87 -0.65
CA LEU A 621 -24.04 -9.41 0.56
C LEU A 621 -25.01 -9.75 1.70
N PHE A 622 -26.22 -9.20 1.70
CA PHE A 622 -27.26 -9.63 2.64
C PHE A 622 -27.77 -11.06 2.37
N LEU A 623 -27.43 -11.64 1.21
CA LEU A 623 -27.93 -12.94 0.74
C LEU A 623 -26.88 -14.04 0.76
N LEU A 624 -25.60 -13.73 1.02
CA LEU A 624 -24.59 -14.76 1.19
C LEU A 624 -24.76 -15.40 2.57
N PRO A 625 -25.03 -16.71 2.67
CA PRO A 625 -25.10 -17.37 3.96
C PRO A 625 -23.74 -17.25 4.64
N ASN A 626 -23.70 -16.76 5.89
CA ASN A 626 -22.47 -16.78 6.68
C ASN A 626 -22.07 -18.25 6.89
N PRO A 627 -21.01 -18.76 6.22
CA PRO A 627 -20.66 -20.17 6.33
C PRO A 627 -20.15 -20.53 7.74
N PHE A 628 -19.81 -19.52 8.54
CA PHE A 628 -19.36 -19.65 9.93
C PHE A 628 -20.50 -19.52 10.95
N ALA A 629 -21.76 -19.35 10.53
CA ALA A 629 -22.90 -19.28 11.47
C ALA A 629 -23.06 -20.55 12.33
N HIS A 630 -22.42 -21.66 11.93
CA HIS A 630 -22.42 -22.93 12.63
C HIS A 630 -21.07 -23.27 13.29
N LEU A 631 -20.06 -22.40 13.17
CA LEU A 631 -18.77 -22.59 13.82
C LEU A 631 -18.90 -22.16 15.29
N HIS A 632 -19.18 -23.13 16.16
CA HIS A 632 -19.05 -22.92 17.61
C HIS A 632 -17.55 -22.89 17.95
N LEU A 633 -16.99 -21.69 18.03
CA LEU A 633 -15.73 -21.48 18.73
C LEU A 633 -16.08 -21.21 20.19
N ASP A 634 -15.77 -22.17 21.08
CA ASP A 634 -15.90 -21.99 22.53
C ASP A 634 -14.88 -20.93 22.99
N PHE A 635 -15.28 -19.67 22.91
CA PHE A 635 -14.59 -18.59 23.61
C PHE A 635 -15.22 -18.50 25.00
N GLU A 636 -14.57 -19.08 26.00
CA GLU A 636 -14.83 -18.77 27.41
C GLU A 636 -14.33 -17.33 27.70
N ASP A 637 -15.10 -16.31 27.29
CA ASP A 637 -15.34 -15.11 28.09
C ASP A 637 -16.28 -14.12 27.38
N PRO A 638 -17.34 -13.62 28.05
CA PRO A 638 -18.27 -12.66 27.47
C PRO A 638 -17.69 -11.24 27.53
N TRP A 639 -17.20 -10.73 26.39
CA TRP A 639 -16.89 -9.31 26.26
C TRP A 639 -18.17 -8.47 26.23
N VAL A 640 -18.34 -7.71 27.30
CA VAL A 640 -19.38 -6.69 27.52
C VAL A 640 -18.92 -5.37 26.91
N GLU A 641 -19.83 -4.74 26.17
CA GLU A 641 -19.79 -3.34 25.68
C GLU A 641 -19.16 -2.36 26.68
N HIS A 642 -18.35 -1.42 26.19
CA HIS A 642 -18.42 -0.03 26.67
C HIS A 642 -18.28 0.97 25.50
N GLN A 643 -19.43 1.64 25.30
CA GLN A 643 -19.80 2.91 24.64
C GLN A 643 -18.78 3.67 23.78
#